data_AF-A0A662XUD1-F1
#
_entry.id   AF-A0A662XUD1-F1
#
_cell.length_a   1.000
_cell.length_b   1.000
_cell.length_c   1.000
_cell.angle_alpha   90.00
_cell.angle_beta   90.00
_cell.angle_gamma   90.00
#
_symmetry.space_group_name_H-M   'P 1'
#
loop_
_entity.id
_entity.type
_entity.pdbx_description
1 polymer ?
#
loop_
_entity_poly.entity_id
_entity_poly.type
_entity_poly.pdbx_seq_one_letter_code
_entity_poly.pdbx_strand_id
1 'polypeptide(L)'
;VKGNLLDLVHLKHSYKLLSSRKANNTFLPGDDIVSTSNVGNLRIIDSGKIVHGVAIISRKTVNDQMVEVLEPLVELHSEFLIRGSFDDFDSTFSIDKSNDEFTPSRSEDVEILKTKSWLKFAADASVKVGDHLAFRLTTKKQYASMSSLSSIEVAGALFREEAGSMVEIATVDFKSNEVNESPVVAFLRQVQPEDANAGGMFSSGGSHMLEKPLEINVPVSALAYAVASRDLNPIHRSKYAAILGHLPKGKPIMHGLWTATKVRDLVVENFGLGFDSNVMDYDANFDGMVYPGDKLFMQARHIGLDDGKKVLSVEVVNGSGERVVSARAVVKQAPMAFVFTGQGSAEVGMGMDRYQESPVAREIWNRGDVHLRSTFGFSILEMVRKNPKSITVHFGGKKGRKIRAKYMSLTCEDPATGETAPLLPEINARTQSFSFSAPEGLLFATQFSQPALVLLEKAMFSEIEAAQLIPDDAHFAGHSLGEYAGLSSFAGALAVEDVVEVVFLRGLIMQKAVKRDAEGRSDYGMVATNPTRVGPHFTEEVMYKIVDGIGAASEKLLQVVNFNIQDRQYVVAGENVNLETLSLALSAFKTLKSTAAADVEKVITESLAQARARKEKCEQTGRPFTLARGLATIPLVGIDVPFHSSELLGGVPSFRALLHTKFDPQVLERQLPLLVDRYIPNLVATPFSLKRSYFEEVYAATKSPYLAEVLDPMQWKLTTKAQLAHLLVVELLAYQFASPVQWIKTQALLFSEGGTGVRRFVEIGPAPTLTNMALRTLQVGDFPALSREVLWYQRDREVVHFEEENSNISASEYAR
;
A
#
# COMPACT_ATOMS: atom_id res chain seq x y z
N VAL A 1 -16.16 -37.76 26.36
CA VAL A 1 -17.52 -37.35 25.93
C VAL A 1 -18.36 -38.61 25.69
N LYS A 2 -19.49 -38.79 26.38
CA LYS A 2 -20.44 -39.90 26.12
C LYS A 2 -21.48 -39.46 25.09
N GLY A 3 -21.82 -40.34 24.14
CA GLY A 3 -22.82 -40.07 23.11
C GLY A 3 -22.92 -41.18 22.06
N ASN A 4 -24.04 -41.23 21.32
CA ASN A 4 -24.22 -42.16 20.20
C ASN A 4 -23.55 -41.60 18.93
N LEU A 5 -22.52 -42.28 18.43
CA LEU A 5 -21.79 -41.83 17.23
C LEU A 5 -22.62 -41.90 15.93
N LEU A 6 -23.69 -42.71 15.90
CA LEU A 6 -24.61 -42.74 14.75
C LEU A 6 -25.50 -41.49 14.66
N ASP A 7 -25.61 -40.74 15.76
CA ASP A 7 -26.35 -39.48 15.84
C ASP A 7 -25.43 -38.25 15.73
N LEU A 8 -24.17 -38.45 15.36
CA LEU A 8 -23.20 -37.39 15.15
C LEU A 8 -23.50 -36.64 13.84
N VAL A 9 -23.54 -35.31 13.93
CA VAL A 9 -23.67 -34.40 12.80
C VAL A 9 -22.45 -33.48 12.80
N HIS A 10 -21.80 -33.33 11.66
CA HIS A 10 -20.76 -32.31 11.47
C HIS A 10 -21.47 -31.00 11.12
N LEU A 11 -21.34 -29.98 11.96
CA LEU A 11 -22.02 -28.68 11.79
C LEU A 11 -21.17 -27.68 11.01
N LYS A 12 -19.89 -27.61 11.34
CA LYS A 12 -19.01 -26.55 10.86
C LYS A 12 -17.58 -27.04 10.72
N HIS A 13 -16.89 -26.57 9.69
CA HIS A 13 -15.46 -26.77 9.52
C HIS A 13 -14.81 -25.49 9.02
N SER A 14 -13.76 -25.03 9.70
CA SER A 14 -12.97 -23.88 9.26
C SER A 14 -11.48 -24.19 9.23
N TYR A 15 -10.76 -23.44 8.40
CA TYR A 15 -9.31 -23.42 8.34
C TYR A 15 -8.80 -21.99 8.27
N LYS A 16 -7.68 -21.73 8.95
CA LYS A 16 -7.00 -20.44 8.95
C LYS A 16 -5.51 -20.64 8.75
N LEU A 17 -4.95 -20.00 7.73
CA LEU A 17 -3.50 -19.96 7.50
C LEU A 17 -2.86 -19.07 8.57
N LEU A 18 -1.92 -19.62 9.33
CA LEU A 18 -1.25 -18.93 10.42
C LEU A 18 -0.03 -18.12 9.96
N SER A 19 0.45 -18.36 8.74
CA SER A 19 1.67 -17.75 8.23
C SER A 19 1.46 -17.14 6.84
N SER A 20 1.23 -15.83 6.79
CA SER A 20 0.75 -15.11 5.59
C SER A 20 1.84 -14.62 4.63
N ARG A 21 3.12 -14.64 5.05
CA ARG A 21 4.17 -13.82 4.41
C ARG A 21 5.18 -14.56 3.50
N LYS A 22 5.15 -15.89 3.38
CA LYS A 22 6.09 -16.59 2.46
C LYS A 22 5.41 -17.71 1.69
N ALA A 23 5.67 -17.78 0.39
CA ALA A 23 5.28 -18.90 -0.48
C ALA A 23 5.79 -20.26 0.02
N ASN A 24 6.85 -20.28 0.85
CA ASN A 24 7.38 -21.49 1.48
C ASN A 24 6.50 -22.04 2.63
N ASN A 25 5.37 -21.40 2.96
CA ASN A 25 4.56 -21.77 4.12
C ASN A 25 3.30 -22.57 3.75
N THR A 26 3.20 -23.04 2.51
CA THR A 26 2.23 -24.06 2.10
C THR A 26 2.82 -25.46 2.27
N PHE A 27 1.96 -26.48 2.30
CA PHE A 27 2.39 -27.88 2.31
C PHE A 27 3.16 -28.21 1.03
N LEU A 28 4.36 -28.76 1.17
CA LEU A 28 5.20 -29.22 0.07
C LEU A 28 5.37 -30.74 0.13
N PRO A 29 5.47 -31.41 -1.03
CA PRO A 29 5.83 -32.83 -1.05
C PRO A 29 7.15 -33.08 -0.33
N GLY A 30 7.14 -33.99 0.65
CA GLY A 30 8.31 -34.32 1.48
C GLY A 30 8.35 -33.63 2.84
N ASP A 31 7.42 -32.72 3.15
CA ASP A 31 7.29 -32.14 4.48
C ASP A 31 7.00 -33.21 5.57
N ASP A 32 7.68 -33.09 6.71
CA ASP A 32 7.30 -33.83 7.93
C ASP A 32 6.30 -32.99 8.73
N ILE A 33 5.04 -33.45 8.77
CA ILE A 33 3.90 -32.73 9.32
C ILE A 33 3.42 -33.38 10.62
N VAL A 34 3.23 -32.55 11.64
CA VAL A 34 2.68 -32.93 12.94
C VAL A 34 1.33 -32.26 13.13
N SER A 35 0.33 -33.05 13.54
CA SER A 35 -0.98 -32.54 13.94
C SER A 35 -1.11 -32.60 15.45
N THR A 36 -1.43 -31.47 16.07
CA THR A 36 -1.79 -31.39 17.49
C THR A 36 -3.24 -30.95 17.59
N SER A 37 -4.04 -31.60 18.44
CA SER A 37 -5.46 -31.28 18.55
C SER A 37 -5.91 -31.29 20.00
N ASN A 38 -6.87 -30.42 20.31
CA ASN A 38 -7.50 -30.30 21.61
C ASN A 38 -9.00 -30.02 21.46
N VAL A 39 -9.80 -30.43 22.44
CA VAL A 39 -11.21 -30.04 22.51
C VAL A 39 -11.27 -28.63 23.10
N GLY A 40 -11.62 -27.65 22.28
CA GLY A 40 -11.72 -26.25 22.71
C GLY A 40 -13.03 -25.97 23.44
N ASN A 41 -14.11 -26.66 23.06
CA ASN A 41 -15.41 -26.38 23.62
C ASN A 41 -16.32 -27.63 23.61
N LEU A 42 -17.07 -27.81 24.70
CA LEU A 42 -18.01 -28.89 24.94
C LEU A 42 -19.24 -28.33 25.68
N ARG A 43 -20.38 -28.20 25.00
CA ARG A 43 -21.61 -27.60 25.58
C ARG A 43 -22.83 -28.49 25.32
N ILE A 44 -23.79 -28.44 26.22
CA ILE A 44 -25.11 -29.06 26.04
C ILE A 44 -26.10 -27.98 25.61
N ILE A 45 -26.84 -28.27 24.54
CA ILE A 45 -27.93 -27.46 23.99
C ILE A 45 -29.20 -28.33 23.89
N ASP A 46 -30.35 -27.71 23.57
CA ASP A 46 -31.64 -28.42 23.58
C ASP A 46 -31.67 -29.63 22.64
N SER A 47 -30.95 -29.54 21.52
CA SER A 47 -30.90 -30.56 20.48
C SER A 47 -29.78 -31.60 20.68
N GLY A 48 -28.91 -31.44 21.68
CA GLY A 48 -27.81 -32.37 21.92
C GLY A 48 -26.56 -31.75 22.53
N LYS A 49 -25.42 -32.39 22.27
CA LYS A 49 -24.12 -31.99 22.81
C LYS A 49 -23.18 -31.55 21.70
N ILE A 50 -22.74 -30.29 21.75
CA ILE A 50 -21.75 -29.72 20.82
C ILE A 50 -20.35 -30.06 21.30
N VAL A 51 -19.52 -30.55 20.39
CA VAL A 51 -18.09 -30.81 20.56
C VAL A 51 -17.34 -30.01 19.51
N HIS A 52 -16.51 -29.06 19.94
CA HIS A 52 -15.69 -28.25 19.07
C HIS A 52 -14.22 -28.58 19.29
N GLY A 53 -13.59 -29.13 18.26
CA GLY A 53 -12.17 -29.46 18.21
C GLY A 53 -11.38 -28.36 17.52
N VAL A 54 -10.20 -28.07 18.06
CA VAL A 54 -9.21 -27.19 17.44
C VAL A 54 -7.96 -28.02 17.17
N ALA A 55 -7.44 -27.97 15.95
CA ALA A 55 -6.21 -28.63 15.57
C ALA A 55 -5.22 -27.65 14.94
N ILE A 56 -3.95 -27.76 15.30
CA ILE A 56 -2.85 -27.01 14.69
C ILE A 56 -2.00 -28.01 13.91
N ILE A 57 -1.85 -27.75 12.63
CA ILE A 57 -0.98 -28.50 11.73
C ILE A 57 0.35 -27.74 11.60
N SER A 58 1.43 -28.41 11.97
CA SER A 58 2.78 -27.82 12.01
C SER A 58 3.75 -28.61 11.15
N ARG A 59 4.69 -27.91 10.52
CA ARG A 59 5.87 -28.52 9.88
C ARG A 59 7.00 -28.62 10.89
N LYS A 60 7.69 -29.75 10.92
CA LYS A 60 8.97 -29.87 11.62
C LYS A 60 10.07 -29.21 10.81
N THR A 61 10.76 -28.25 11.40
CA THR A 61 11.90 -27.57 10.79
C THR A 61 13.06 -27.49 11.78
N VAL A 62 14.23 -27.06 11.30
CA VAL A 62 15.42 -26.84 12.13
C VAL A 62 15.72 -25.34 12.10
N ASN A 63 15.85 -24.72 13.27
CA ASN A 63 16.16 -23.29 13.38
C ASN A 63 17.65 -23.00 13.16
N ASP A 64 18.04 -21.72 13.17
CA ASP A 64 19.43 -21.27 13.00
C ASP A 64 20.40 -21.83 14.06
N GLN A 65 19.88 -22.31 15.19
CA GLN A 65 20.65 -22.97 16.26
C GLN A 65 20.69 -24.50 16.13
N MET A 66 20.27 -25.07 15.00
CA MET A 66 20.23 -26.52 14.76
C MET A 66 19.30 -27.29 15.71
N VAL A 67 18.23 -26.66 16.20
CA VAL A 67 17.22 -27.27 17.07
C VAL A 67 15.92 -27.52 16.29
N GLU A 68 15.33 -28.71 16.47
CA GLU A 68 14.03 -29.05 15.89
C GLU A 68 12.94 -28.18 16.52
N VAL A 69 12.18 -27.50 15.67
CA VAL A 69 11.07 -26.63 16.04
C VAL A 69 9.83 -26.96 15.20
N LEU A 70 8.65 -26.77 15.78
CA LEU A 70 7.38 -26.92 15.09
C LEU A 70 6.93 -25.55 14.57
N GLU A 71 6.95 -25.38 13.26
CA GLU A 71 6.40 -24.20 12.59
C GLU A 71 4.90 -24.41 12.35
N PRO A 72 4.00 -23.65 13.01
CA PRO A 72 2.56 -23.78 12.79
C PRO A 72 2.16 -23.21 11.42
N LEU A 73 1.47 -24.02 10.62
CA LEU A 73 1.04 -23.65 9.27
C LEU A 73 -0.45 -23.28 9.22
N VAL A 74 -1.30 -24.14 9.79
CA VAL A 74 -2.76 -24.04 9.68
C VAL A 74 -3.42 -24.35 11.01
N GLU A 75 -4.40 -23.53 11.39
CA GLU A 75 -5.35 -23.82 12.46
C GLU A 75 -6.67 -24.29 11.86
N LEU A 76 -7.20 -25.40 12.37
CA LEU A 76 -8.43 -26.04 11.93
C LEU A 76 -9.43 -26.04 13.08
N HIS A 77 -10.69 -25.74 12.77
CA HIS A 77 -11.79 -25.89 13.71
C HIS A 77 -12.85 -26.82 13.13
N SER A 78 -13.32 -27.77 13.92
CA SER A 78 -14.43 -28.64 13.55
C SER A 78 -15.44 -28.68 14.67
N GLU A 79 -16.70 -28.44 14.34
CA GLU A 79 -17.81 -28.49 15.28
C GLU A 79 -18.74 -29.65 14.95
N PHE A 80 -18.98 -30.49 15.95
CA PHE A 80 -19.85 -31.65 15.84
C PHE A 80 -20.99 -31.56 16.85
N LEU A 81 -22.17 -32.00 16.46
CA LEU A 81 -23.33 -32.16 17.32
C LEU A 81 -23.63 -33.64 17.48
N ILE A 82 -23.63 -34.12 18.71
CA ILE A 82 -24.21 -35.42 19.05
C ILE A 82 -25.67 -35.18 19.41
N ARG A 83 -26.61 -35.58 18.56
CA ARG A 83 -28.04 -35.38 18.84
C ARG A 83 -28.50 -36.22 20.02
N GLY A 84 -29.44 -35.70 20.80
CA GLY A 84 -30.05 -36.39 21.93
C GLY A 84 -30.28 -35.46 23.12
N SER A 85 -30.56 -36.05 24.29
CA SER A 85 -30.72 -35.31 25.54
C SER A 85 -29.59 -35.69 26.50
N PHE A 86 -29.01 -34.69 27.16
CA PHE A 86 -27.86 -34.84 28.04
C PHE A 86 -28.03 -33.95 29.28
N ASP A 87 -27.53 -34.43 30.41
CA ASP A 87 -27.58 -33.76 31.72
C ASP A 87 -26.22 -33.73 32.44
N ASP A 88 -25.15 -34.19 31.79
CA ASP A 88 -23.79 -34.29 32.34
C ASP A 88 -23.00 -32.97 32.25
N PHE A 89 -23.57 -31.88 32.78
CA PHE A 89 -22.99 -30.53 32.76
C PHE A 89 -21.63 -30.42 33.44
N ASP A 90 -21.33 -31.24 34.44
CA ASP A 90 -20.03 -31.26 35.13
C ASP A 90 -18.84 -31.50 34.18
N SER A 91 -19.08 -32.14 33.04
CA SER A 91 -18.07 -32.40 32.02
C SER A 91 -17.93 -31.29 30.97
N THR A 92 -18.81 -30.28 30.99
CA THR A 92 -18.95 -29.27 29.93
C THR A 92 -18.17 -27.99 30.24
N PHE A 93 -17.54 -27.44 29.20
CA PHE A 93 -16.68 -26.26 29.31
C PHE A 93 -16.54 -25.55 27.97
N SER A 94 -16.09 -24.30 27.98
CA SER A 94 -15.66 -23.60 26.77
C SER A 94 -14.39 -22.80 27.00
N ILE A 95 -13.47 -22.87 26.04
CA ILE A 95 -12.24 -22.09 26.03
C ILE A 95 -12.29 -21.19 24.80
N ASP A 96 -12.51 -19.90 25.04
CA ASP A 96 -12.58 -18.87 24.01
C ASP A 96 -11.27 -18.05 24.06
N LYS A 97 -10.58 -17.89 22.93
CA LYS A 97 -9.41 -17.00 22.80
C LYS A 97 -9.84 -15.75 22.05
N SER A 98 -9.43 -14.57 22.52
CA SER A 98 -9.68 -13.30 21.85
C SER A 98 -8.43 -12.44 21.75
N ASN A 99 -8.37 -11.62 20.70
CA ASN A 99 -7.38 -10.58 20.51
C ASN A 99 -8.15 -9.28 20.25
N ASP A 100 -8.29 -8.46 21.28
CA ASP A 100 -9.16 -7.30 21.30
C ASP A 100 -8.31 -6.02 21.28
N GLU A 101 -8.36 -5.28 20.18
CA GLU A 101 -7.64 -4.01 20.06
C GLU A 101 -8.39 -2.86 20.73
N PHE A 102 -7.63 -1.94 21.31
CA PHE A 102 -8.15 -0.83 22.10
C PHE A 102 -7.20 0.37 22.03
N THR A 103 -7.72 1.53 21.62
CA THR A 103 -6.97 2.79 21.61
C THR A 103 -7.69 3.80 22.52
N PRO A 104 -7.09 4.22 23.65
CA PRO A 104 -7.72 5.17 24.56
C PRO A 104 -7.73 6.56 23.89
N SER A 105 -8.93 7.11 23.74
CA SER A 105 -9.17 8.38 23.05
C SER A 105 -9.20 9.58 24.00
N ARG A 106 -9.51 9.33 25.27
CA ARG A 106 -9.61 10.33 26.35
C ARG A 106 -8.70 9.98 27.51
N SER A 107 -8.32 10.98 28.29
CA SER A 107 -7.55 10.77 29.53
C SER A 107 -8.32 9.91 30.55
N GLU A 108 -9.64 10.02 30.56
CA GLU A 108 -10.53 9.20 31.41
C GLU A 108 -10.40 7.70 31.09
N ASP A 109 -10.27 7.32 29.82
CA ASP A 109 -10.14 5.92 29.39
C ASP A 109 -8.88 5.27 30.01
N VAL A 110 -7.78 6.04 30.05
CA VAL A 110 -6.51 5.61 30.63
C VAL A 110 -6.61 5.46 32.16
N GLU A 111 -7.34 6.35 32.83
CA GLU A 111 -7.58 6.26 34.27
C GLU A 111 -8.46 5.05 34.62
N ILE A 112 -9.53 4.83 33.84
CA ILE A 112 -10.43 3.69 34.02
C ILE A 112 -9.66 2.37 33.92
N LEU A 113 -8.74 2.22 32.95
CA LEU A 113 -7.89 1.03 32.82
C LEU A 113 -7.05 0.77 34.09
N LYS A 114 -6.44 1.82 34.66
CA LYS A 114 -5.59 1.70 35.85
C LYS A 114 -6.37 1.31 37.11
N THR A 115 -7.68 1.56 37.16
CA THR A 115 -8.52 1.22 38.31
C THR A 115 -9.02 -0.23 38.31
N LYS A 116 -8.82 -1.00 37.23
CA LYS A 116 -9.34 -2.37 37.12
C LYS A 116 -8.53 -3.35 37.97
N SER A 117 -9.17 -3.96 38.96
CA SER A 117 -8.52 -4.91 39.87
C SER A 117 -8.01 -6.19 39.20
N TRP A 118 -8.55 -6.55 38.04
CA TRP A 118 -8.15 -7.71 37.25
C TRP A 118 -6.98 -7.45 36.29
N LEU A 119 -6.50 -6.20 36.18
CA LEU A 119 -5.40 -5.80 35.32
C LEU A 119 -4.20 -5.34 36.17
N LYS A 120 -3.06 -6.01 36.02
CA LYS A 120 -1.84 -5.74 36.80
C LYS A 120 -0.72 -5.26 35.88
N PHE A 121 -0.38 -3.97 35.96
CA PHE A 121 0.69 -3.36 35.18
C PHE A 121 2.09 -3.77 35.68
N ALA A 122 3.04 -3.88 34.74
CA ALA A 122 4.46 -3.99 35.08
C ALA A 122 4.97 -2.69 35.71
N ALA A 123 6.04 -2.78 36.53
CA ALA A 123 6.51 -1.67 37.37
C ALA A 123 6.85 -0.37 36.60
N ASP A 124 7.33 -0.49 35.36
CA ASP A 124 7.73 0.64 34.51
C ASP A 124 6.71 0.97 33.39
N ALA A 125 5.57 0.28 33.37
CA ALA A 125 4.57 0.44 32.32
C ALA A 125 3.69 1.69 32.59
N SER A 126 3.59 2.56 31.58
CA SER A 126 2.64 3.68 31.57
C SER A 126 1.81 3.62 30.30
N VAL A 127 0.52 3.95 30.38
CA VAL A 127 -0.38 4.05 29.21
C VAL A 127 -0.70 5.52 28.96
N LYS A 128 -0.69 5.95 27.70
CA LYS A 128 -1.04 7.32 27.27
C LYS A 128 -2.24 7.31 26.32
N VAL A 129 -2.89 8.46 26.20
CA VAL A 129 -3.94 8.69 25.19
C VAL A 129 -3.33 8.53 23.80
N GLY A 130 -3.97 7.73 22.95
CA GLY A 130 -3.48 7.40 21.61
C GLY A 130 -2.52 6.20 21.53
N ASP A 131 -2.18 5.54 22.64
CA ASP A 131 -1.43 4.28 22.59
C ASP A 131 -2.30 3.17 21.98
N HIS A 132 -1.79 2.46 20.97
CA HIS A 132 -2.47 1.28 20.43
C HIS A 132 -2.23 0.09 21.36
N LEU A 133 -3.29 -0.44 21.97
CA LEU A 133 -3.22 -1.56 22.90
C LEU A 133 -3.94 -2.78 22.32
N ALA A 134 -3.50 -3.99 22.65
CA ALA A 134 -4.24 -5.21 22.36
C ALA A 134 -4.29 -6.14 23.55
N PHE A 135 -5.49 -6.58 23.89
CA PHE A 135 -5.74 -7.60 24.90
C PHE A 135 -5.72 -8.97 24.23
N ARG A 136 -4.76 -9.83 24.62
CA ARG A 136 -4.75 -11.24 24.20
C ARG A 136 -5.22 -12.08 25.36
N LEU A 137 -6.48 -12.54 25.30
CA LEU A 137 -7.16 -13.18 26.41
C LEU A 137 -7.55 -14.62 26.08
N THR A 138 -7.54 -15.45 27.13
CA THR A 138 -8.12 -16.79 27.13
C THR A 138 -9.19 -16.83 28.22
N THR A 139 -10.44 -17.01 27.81
CA THR A 139 -11.61 -17.14 28.69
C THR A 139 -12.01 -18.61 28.78
N LYS A 140 -11.94 -19.19 29.97
CA LYS A 140 -12.43 -20.54 30.28
C LYS A 140 -13.73 -20.43 31.05
N LYS A 141 -14.76 -21.13 30.60
CA LYS A 141 -16.08 -21.22 31.27
C LYS A 141 -16.37 -22.68 31.58
N GLN A 142 -16.88 -22.95 32.78
CA GLN A 142 -17.49 -24.24 33.13
C GLN A 142 -18.98 -24.05 33.35
N TYR A 143 -19.81 -24.98 32.90
CA TYR A 143 -21.26 -24.84 32.94
C TYR A 143 -21.87 -25.66 34.07
N ALA A 144 -22.81 -25.04 34.79
CA ALA A 144 -23.66 -25.72 35.78
C ALA A 144 -25.01 -26.13 35.17
N SER A 145 -25.46 -25.42 34.14
CA SER A 145 -26.66 -25.71 33.34
C SER A 145 -26.49 -25.13 31.93
N MET A 146 -27.53 -25.23 31.11
CA MET A 146 -27.56 -24.63 29.76
C MET A 146 -27.45 -23.10 29.78
N SER A 147 -27.80 -22.45 30.89
CA SER A 147 -27.87 -20.99 31.01
C SER A 147 -27.00 -20.39 32.12
N SER A 148 -26.37 -21.23 32.96
CA SER A 148 -25.58 -20.79 34.11
C SER A 148 -24.19 -21.42 34.14
N LEU A 149 -23.21 -20.62 34.56
CA LEU A 149 -21.83 -21.06 34.73
C LEU A 149 -21.58 -21.52 36.16
N SER A 150 -20.76 -22.57 36.33
CA SER A 150 -20.20 -22.96 37.63
C SER A 150 -18.93 -22.18 37.95
N SER A 151 -18.17 -21.81 36.92
CA SER A 151 -16.99 -20.95 37.05
C SER A 151 -16.64 -20.26 35.74
N ILE A 152 -15.98 -19.10 35.86
CA ILE A 152 -15.37 -18.37 34.76
C ILE A 152 -13.97 -17.90 35.17
N GLU A 153 -13.02 -18.09 34.26
CA GLU A 153 -11.62 -17.70 34.41
C GLU A 153 -11.21 -16.95 33.14
N VAL A 154 -10.65 -15.74 33.29
CA VAL A 154 -10.09 -14.97 32.19
C VAL A 154 -8.63 -14.68 32.53
N ALA A 155 -7.73 -15.19 31.69
CA ALA A 155 -6.31 -15.00 31.84
C ALA A 155 -5.71 -14.48 30.52
N GLY A 156 -4.70 -13.63 30.60
CA GLY A 156 -4.05 -13.11 29.40
C GLY A 156 -3.10 -11.96 29.70
N ALA A 157 -2.80 -11.18 28.66
CA ALA A 157 -1.93 -10.03 28.81
C ALA A 157 -2.39 -8.87 27.90
N LEU A 158 -2.05 -7.66 28.33
CA LEU A 158 -2.21 -6.42 27.59
C LEU A 158 -0.88 -6.09 26.94
N PHE A 159 -0.91 -5.92 25.63
CA PHE A 159 0.21 -5.48 24.84
C PHE A 159 0.01 -4.04 24.42
N ARG A 160 1.11 -3.30 24.31
CA ARG A 160 1.16 -2.01 23.63
C ARG A 160 1.96 -2.15 22.36
N GLU A 161 1.48 -1.55 21.29
CA GLU A 161 2.25 -1.40 20.09
C GLU A 161 3.39 -0.41 20.34
N GLU A 162 4.61 -0.94 20.38
CA GLU A 162 5.84 -0.19 20.40
C GLU A 162 6.68 -0.66 19.23
N ALA A 163 6.91 0.25 18.31
CA ALA A 163 7.77 -0.04 17.18
C ALA A 163 7.36 -1.15 16.21
N GLY A 164 6.05 -1.24 15.91
CA GLY A 164 5.50 -2.30 15.06
C GLY A 164 5.62 -3.69 15.71
N SER A 165 5.96 -3.71 17.00
CA SER A 165 6.04 -4.89 17.83
C SER A 165 5.13 -4.72 19.03
N MET A 166 4.54 -5.83 19.48
CA MET A 166 3.64 -5.83 20.62
C MET A 166 4.44 -6.13 21.88
N VAL A 167 4.63 -5.13 22.73
CA VAL A 167 5.33 -5.25 24.01
C VAL A 167 4.32 -5.50 25.10
N GLU A 168 4.52 -6.54 25.91
CA GLU A 168 3.66 -6.84 27.04
C GLU A 168 3.83 -5.79 28.14
N ILE A 169 2.74 -5.15 28.55
CA ILE A 169 2.76 -4.06 29.56
C ILE A 169 1.95 -4.39 30.82
N ALA A 170 1.02 -5.33 30.76
CA ALA A 170 0.23 -5.76 31.91
C ALA A 170 -0.28 -7.19 31.75
N THR A 171 -0.58 -7.82 32.89
CA THR A 171 -1.19 -9.15 32.97
C THR A 171 -2.66 -9.04 33.36
N VAL A 172 -3.51 -9.90 32.77
CA VAL A 172 -4.94 -10.00 33.05
C VAL A 172 -5.20 -11.31 33.77
N ASP A 173 -5.84 -11.23 34.92
CA ASP A 173 -6.23 -12.39 35.73
C ASP A 173 -7.54 -12.11 36.47
N PHE A 174 -8.58 -12.88 36.13
CA PHE A 174 -9.89 -12.82 36.75
C PHE A 174 -10.44 -14.23 36.92
N LYS A 175 -10.98 -14.53 38.10
CA LYS A 175 -11.65 -15.80 38.39
C LYS A 175 -12.85 -15.57 39.29
N SER A 176 -13.98 -16.19 38.95
CA SER A 176 -15.20 -16.12 39.76
C SER A 176 -16.09 -17.34 39.54
N ASN A 177 -16.84 -17.70 40.58
CA ASN A 177 -17.85 -18.77 40.56
C ASN A 177 -19.29 -18.24 40.66
N GLU A 178 -19.46 -16.92 40.82
CA GLU A 178 -20.75 -16.30 41.12
C GLU A 178 -21.34 -15.52 39.94
N VAL A 179 -20.56 -15.35 38.87
CA VAL A 179 -20.93 -14.53 37.72
C VAL A 179 -21.10 -15.37 36.46
N ASN A 180 -22.17 -15.09 35.72
CA ASN A 180 -22.42 -15.71 34.41
C ASN A 180 -21.70 -14.97 33.27
N GLU A 181 -21.10 -13.81 33.56
CA GLU A 181 -20.41 -12.98 32.57
C GLU A 181 -19.14 -12.36 33.18
N SER A 182 -18.05 -12.33 32.41
CA SER A 182 -16.79 -11.75 32.86
C SER A 182 -16.83 -10.22 32.79
N PRO A 183 -16.46 -9.50 33.87
CA PRO A 183 -16.34 -8.04 33.85
C PRO A 183 -15.24 -7.56 32.90
N VAL A 184 -14.25 -8.42 32.57
CA VAL A 184 -13.22 -8.13 31.56
C VAL A 184 -13.85 -8.05 30.18
N VAL A 185 -14.62 -9.08 29.80
CA VAL A 185 -15.27 -9.17 28.49
C VAL A 185 -16.41 -8.14 28.35
N ALA A 186 -17.11 -7.84 29.45
CA ALA A 186 -18.10 -6.77 29.48
C ALA A 186 -17.46 -5.38 29.30
N PHE A 187 -16.30 -5.14 29.95
CA PHE A 187 -15.54 -3.91 29.77
C PHE A 187 -15.09 -3.74 28.32
N LEU A 188 -14.48 -4.77 27.72
CA LEU A 188 -14.02 -4.72 26.33
C LEU A 188 -15.18 -4.40 25.36
N ARG A 189 -16.36 -4.98 25.55
CA ARG A 189 -17.55 -4.63 24.76
C ARG A 189 -18.01 -3.18 24.91
N GLN A 190 -17.78 -2.53 26.05
CA GLN A 190 -18.16 -1.13 26.28
C GLN A 190 -17.14 -0.15 25.69
N VAL A 191 -15.87 -0.54 25.66
CA VAL A 191 -14.79 0.36 25.21
C VAL A 191 -14.36 0.12 23.77
N GLN A 192 -14.74 -1.03 23.19
CA GLN A 192 -14.65 -1.24 21.76
C GLN A 192 -15.66 -0.32 21.07
N PRO A 193 -15.26 0.43 20.02
CA PRO A 193 -16.21 1.13 19.16
C PRO A 193 -17.23 0.13 18.60
N GLU A 194 -18.50 0.54 18.47
CA GLU A 194 -19.55 -0.31 17.85
C GLU A 194 -19.14 -0.83 16.47
N ASP A 195 -18.24 -0.12 15.77
CA ASP A 195 -17.68 -0.47 14.46
C ASP A 195 -16.52 -1.48 14.47
N ALA A 196 -15.93 -1.83 15.63
CA ALA A 196 -14.77 -2.72 15.68
C ALA A 196 -15.08 -4.15 15.18
N ASN A 197 -16.33 -4.60 15.30
CA ASN A 197 -16.79 -5.89 14.76
C ASN A 197 -17.34 -5.79 13.33
N ALA A 198 -17.54 -4.57 12.80
CA ALA A 198 -18.00 -4.31 11.44
C ALA A 198 -16.85 -3.91 10.50
N GLY A 199 -15.61 -3.82 11.01
CA GLY A 199 -14.42 -3.35 10.30
C GLY A 199 -14.28 -3.98 8.91
N GLY A 200 -14.54 -3.16 7.89
CA GLY A 200 -14.39 -3.52 6.48
C GLY A 200 -15.64 -4.11 5.79
N MET A 201 -16.73 -4.40 6.50
CA MET A 201 -17.95 -4.94 5.87
C MET A 201 -18.75 -3.85 5.14
N PHE A 202 -19.25 -4.14 3.94
CA PHE A 202 -19.98 -3.17 3.14
C PHE A 202 -21.41 -2.97 3.64
N SER A 203 -21.85 -1.72 3.73
CA SER A 203 -23.21 -1.35 4.15
C SER A 203 -24.30 -1.87 3.20
N SER A 204 -23.97 -2.03 1.91
CA SER A 204 -24.86 -2.63 0.89
C SER A 204 -25.03 -4.15 1.02
N GLY A 205 -24.23 -4.81 1.88
CA GLY A 205 -24.17 -6.26 1.95
C GLY A 205 -23.39 -6.90 0.79
N GLY A 206 -22.78 -6.10 -0.09
CA GLY A 206 -21.88 -6.55 -1.15
C GLY A 206 -22.54 -6.98 -2.45
N SER A 207 -21.72 -7.26 -3.47
CA SER A 207 -22.18 -7.63 -4.82
C SER A 207 -21.80 -9.05 -5.22
N HIS A 208 -22.62 -9.68 -6.06
CA HIS A 208 -22.41 -11.06 -6.53
C HIS A 208 -21.27 -11.10 -7.55
N MET A 209 -20.27 -11.96 -7.34
CA MET A 209 -19.03 -11.88 -8.11
C MET A 209 -19.07 -12.62 -9.44
N LEU A 210 -19.89 -13.67 -9.55
CA LEU A 210 -20.00 -14.47 -10.76
C LEU A 210 -21.22 -14.05 -11.57
N GLU A 211 -21.03 -13.79 -12.86
CA GLU A 211 -22.13 -13.51 -13.80
C GLU A 211 -23.19 -14.63 -13.79
N LYS A 212 -22.72 -15.88 -13.62
CA LYS A 212 -23.56 -17.06 -13.53
C LYS A 212 -23.06 -17.98 -12.40
N PRO A 213 -23.95 -18.51 -11.54
CA PRO A 213 -23.56 -19.49 -10.52
C PRO A 213 -22.85 -20.72 -11.13
N LEU A 214 -21.84 -21.21 -10.42
CA LEU A 214 -21.06 -22.38 -10.82
C LEU A 214 -21.83 -23.68 -10.51
N GLU A 215 -21.91 -24.58 -11.49
CA GLU A 215 -22.55 -25.89 -11.31
C GLU A 215 -21.56 -26.90 -10.72
N ILE A 216 -21.96 -27.58 -9.65
CA ILE A 216 -21.21 -28.64 -9.00
C ILE A 216 -21.95 -29.96 -9.19
N ASN A 217 -21.32 -30.89 -9.89
CA ASN A 217 -21.84 -32.24 -10.05
C ASN A 217 -21.30 -33.14 -8.93
N VAL A 218 -22.19 -33.62 -8.06
CA VAL A 218 -21.82 -34.49 -6.94
C VAL A 218 -21.55 -35.91 -7.47
N PRO A 219 -20.42 -36.55 -7.10
CA PRO A 219 -20.13 -37.91 -7.49
C PRO A 219 -21.25 -38.87 -7.11
N VAL A 220 -21.51 -39.85 -7.97
CA VAL A 220 -22.50 -40.91 -7.70
C VAL A 220 -22.08 -41.88 -6.59
N SER A 221 -20.84 -41.79 -6.11
CA SER A 221 -20.29 -42.64 -5.05
C SER A 221 -19.35 -41.85 -4.13
N ALA A 222 -19.56 -42.00 -2.81
CA ALA A 222 -18.69 -41.43 -1.78
C ALA A 222 -17.39 -42.23 -1.53
N LEU A 223 -17.21 -43.37 -2.22
CA LEU A 223 -16.11 -44.30 -1.91
C LEU A 223 -14.72 -43.67 -2.12
N ALA A 224 -14.52 -42.95 -3.22
CA ALA A 224 -13.22 -42.36 -3.54
C ALA A 224 -12.77 -41.39 -2.43
N TYR A 225 -13.69 -40.54 -1.95
CA TYR A 225 -13.40 -39.62 -0.86
C TYR A 225 -13.19 -40.34 0.47
N ALA A 226 -14.00 -41.34 0.79
CA ALA A 226 -13.84 -42.13 2.02
C ALA A 226 -12.46 -42.82 2.10
N VAL A 227 -11.94 -43.31 0.97
CA VAL A 227 -10.61 -43.92 0.90
C VAL A 227 -9.51 -42.88 1.06
N ALA A 228 -9.63 -41.73 0.37
CA ALA A 228 -8.62 -40.68 0.41
C ALA A 228 -8.53 -39.98 1.78
N SER A 229 -9.68 -39.61 2.35
CA SER A 229 -9.77 -38.92 3.65
C SER A 229 -9.60 -39.86 4.85
N ARG A 230 -9.79 -41.16 4.64
CA ARG A 230 -9.94 -42.20 5.69
C ARG A 230 -11.17 -42.01 6.59
N ASP A 231 -12.11 -41.14 6.21
CA ASP A 231 -13.43 -41.10 6.83
C ASP A 231 -14.30 -42.25 6.28
N LEU A 232 -14.21 -43.38 6.97
CA LEU A 232 -14.92 -44.61 6.63
C LEU A 232 -16.33 -44.67 7.23
N ASN A 233 -16.88 -43.57 7.76
CA ASN A 233 -18.19 -43.55 8.40
C ASN A 233 -19.26 -44.21 7.51
N PRO A 234 -19.93 -45.27 7.99
CA PRO A 234 -20.77 -46.11 7.14
C PRO A 234 -22.05 -45.41 6.65
N ILE A 235 -22.48 -44.30 7.27
CA ILE A 235 -23.68 -43.56 6.84
C ILE A 235 -23.58 -43.03 5.41
N HIS A 236 -22.36 -42.86 4.89
CA HIS A 236 -22.11 -42.37 3.52
C HIS A 236 -22.16 -43.47 2.45
N ARG A 237 -22.13 -44.74 2.85
CA ARG A 237 -21.95 -45.87 1.91
C ARG A 237 -22.92 -47.01 2.12
N SER A 238 -23.53 -47.13 3.30
CA SER A 238 -24.44 -48.21 3.66
C SER A 238 -25.84 -47.69 3.92
N LYS A 239 -26.81 -48.21 3.17
CA LYS A 239 -28.23 -47.95 3.39
C LYS A 239 -28.67 -48.35 4.81
N TYR A 240 -28.15 -49.45 5.34
CA TYR A 240 -28.47 -49.90 6.70
C TYR A 240 -27.97 -48.92 7.76
N ALA A 241 -26.74 -48.43 7.60
CA ALA A 241 -26.18 -47.44 8.52
C ALA A 241 -26.91 -46.09 8.42
N ALA A 242 -27.31 -45.67 7.21
CA ALA A 242 -28.11 -44.46 7.02
C ALA A 242 -29.47 -44.55 7.73
N ILE A 243 -30.12 -45.72 7.70
CA ILE A 243 -31.35 -45.97 8.46
C ILE A 243 -31.09 -45.92 9.98
N LEU A 244 -30.01 -46.56 10.44
CA LEU A 244 -29.63 -46.57 11.86
C LEU A 244 -29.24 -45.18 12.38
N GLY A 245 -28.65 -44.33 11.55
CA GLY A 245 -28.33 -42.92 11.85
C GLY A 245 -29.51 -41.96 11.63
N HIS A 246 -30.72 -42.50 11.39
CA HIS A 246 -31.95 -41.72 11.19
C HIS A 246 -31.87 -40.69 10.05
N LEU A 247 -31.15 -41.00 8.97
CA LEU A 247 -31.06 -40.13 7.80
C LEU A 247 -32.38 -40.17 6.98
N PRO A 248 -32.78 -39.06 6.34
CA PRO A 248 -34.01 -39.01 5.57
C PRO A 248 -34.08 -40.10 4.50
N LYS A 249 -35.23 -40.77 4.41
CA LYS A 249 -35.50 -41.86 3.46
C LYS A 249 -34.50 -43.03 3.55
N GLY A 250 -33.71 -43.13 4.62
CA GLY A 250 -32.67 -44.14 4.81
C GLY A 250 -31.60 -44.10 3.71
N LYS A 251 -31.39 -42.94 3.07
CA LYS A 251 -30.46 -42.80 1.95
C LYS A 251 -29.08 -42.38 2.46
N PRO A 252 -27.99 -43.01 1.97
CA PRO A 252 -26.65 -42.52 2.22
C PRO A 252 -26.45 -41.10 1.66
N ILE A 253 -25.77 -40.26 2.42
CA ILE A 253 -25.43 -38.87 2.05
C ILE A 253 -23.96 -38.77 1.64
N MET A 254 -23.62 -37.79 0.82
CA MET A 254 -22.21 -37.45 0.54
C MET A 254 -21.54 -36.91 1.80
N HIS A 255 -20.22 -37.06 1.93
CA HIS A 255 -19.46 -36.45 3.03
C HIS A 255 -19.58 -34.92 2.97
N GLY A 256 -19.97 -34.28 4.07
CA GLY A 256 -20.03 -32.81 4.15
C GLY A 256 -18.67 -32.18 3.82
N LEU A 257 -17.58 -32.76 4.34
CA LEU A 257 -16.22 -32.30 4.03
C LEU A 257 -15.86 -32.42 2.55
N TRP A 258 -16.40 -33.39 1.81
CA TRP A 258 -16.20 -33.42 0.35
C TRP A 258 -16.81 -32.18 -0.30
N THR A 259 -18.04 -31.82 0.07
CA THR A 259 -18.72 -30.63 -0.46
C THR A 259 -17.96 -29.37 -0.07
N ALA A 260 -17.57 -29.21 1.20
CA ALA A 260 -16.79 -28.06 1.65
C ALA A 260 -15.43 -27.96 0.94
N THR A 261 -14.72 -29.07 0.73
CA THR A 261 -13.45 -29.06 -0.02
C THR A 261 -13.67 -28.70 -1.49
N LYS A 262 -14.73 -29.19 -2.13
CA LYS A 262 -15.01 -28.84 -3.54
C LYS A 262 -15.41 -27.37 -3.71
N VAL A 263 -16.18 -26.83 -2.77
CA VAL A 263 -16.55 -25.40 -2.75
C VAL A 263 -15.30 -24.54 -2.57
N ARG A 264 -14.44 -24.91 -1.62
CA ARG A 264 -13.14 -24.27 -1.42
C ARG A 264 -12.28 -24.30 -2.68
N ASP A 265 -12.19 -25.43 -3.36
CA ASP A 265 -11.44 -25.59 -4.61
C ASP A 265 -11.94 -24.59 -5.67
N LEU A 266 -13.25 -24.44 -5.83
CA LEU A 266 -13.84 -23.42 -6.70
C LEU A 266 -13.54 -21.98 -6.25
N VAL A 267 -13.47 -21.74 -4.93
CA VAL A 267 -13.03 -20.44 -4.39
C VAL A 267 -11.58 -20.14 -4.75
N VAL A 268 -10.68 -21.13 -4.65
CA VAL A 268 -9.27 -20.99 -5.05
C VAL A 268 -9.15 -20.69 -6.55
N GLU A 269 -9.86 -21.45 -7.39
CA GLU A 269 -9.84 -21.29 -8.84
C GLU A 269 -10.34 -19.92 -9.29
N ASN A 270 -11.47 -19.45 -8.74
CA ASN A 270 -12.16 -18.26 -9.24
C ASN A 270 -11.78 -16.96 -8.51
N PHE A 271 -11.41 -17.04 -7.22
CA PHE A 271 -11.17 -15.85 -6.39
C PHE A 271 -9.76 -15.83 -5.76
N GLY A 272 -9.11 -16.99 -5.63
CA GLY A 272 -7.73 -17.12 -5.14
C GLY A 272 -6.66 -16.94 -6.23
N LEU A 273 -7.01 -16.48 -7.43
CA LEU A 273 -6.10 -16.37 -8.58
C LEU A 273 -5.44 -17.70 -8.97
N GLY A 274 -6.08 -18.84 -8.62
CA GLY A 274 -5.56 -20.18 -8.86
C GLY A 274 -4.50 -20.67 -7.85
N PHE A 275 -4.21 -19.88 -6.80
CA PHE A 275 -3.24 -20.26 -5.78
C PHE A 275 -3.92 -20.52 -4.43
N ASP A 276 -3.66 -21.69 -3.87
CA ASP A 276 -4.23 -22.11 -2.58
C ASP A 276 -3.86 -21.15 -1.44
N SER A 277 -2.63 -20.66 -1.46
CA SER A 277 -2.07 -19.70 -0.48
C SER A 277 -2.75 -18.33 -0.49
N ASN A 278 -3.61 -18.06 -1.47
CA ASN A 278 -4.38 -16.82 -1.53
C ASN A 278 -5.70 -16.91 -0.77
N VAL A 279 -6.13 -18.11 -0.32
CA VAL A 279 -7.30 -18.27 0.55
C VAL A 279 -6.83 -18.40 1.99
N MET A 280 -6.86 -17.27 2.71
CA MET A 280 -6.25 -17.11 4.04
C MET A 280 -7.08 -17.69 5.17
N ASP A 281 -8.40 -17.54 5.06
CA ASP A 281 -9.38 -18.03 6.02
C ASP A 281 -10.57 -18.58 5.24
N TYR A 282 -11.18 -19.63 5.76
CA TYR A 282 -12.43 -20.15 5.24
C TYR A 282 -13.16 -20.91 6.32
N ASP A 283 -14.44 -20.65 6.37
CA ASP A 283 -15.34 -21.14 7.38
C ASP A 283 -16.57 -21.65 6.66
N ALA A 284 -16.82 -22.96 6.70
CA ALA A 284 -17.96 -23.59 6.07
C ALA A 284 -18.93 -24.19 7.10
N ASN A 285 -20.21 -23.87 6.93
CA ASN A 285 -21.32 -24.46 7.67
C ASN A 285 -22.07 -25.46 6.79
N PHE A 286 -22.45 -26.59 7.39
CA PHE A 286 -23.23 -27.64 6.75
C PHE A 286 -24.71 -27.42 7.05
N ASP A 287 -25.37 -26.61 6.22
CA ASP A 287 -26.77 -26.22 6.38
C ASP A 287 -27.76 -27.33 5.98
N GLY A 288 -27.36 -28.19 5.05
CA GLY A 288 -28.21 -29.22 4.47
C GLY A 288 -27.45 -30.47 4.02
N MET A 289 -28.20 -31.54 3.80
CA MET A 289 -27.66 -32.82 3.33
C MET A 289 -27.57 -32.84 1.80
N VAL A 290 -26.45 -33.35 1.30
CA VAL A 290 -26.19 -33.56 -0.14
C VAL A 290 -26.17 -35.05 -0.43
N TYR A 291 -26.81 -35.49 -1.51
CA TYR A 291 -26.85 -36.88 -1.94
C TYR A 291 -25.92 -37.14 -3.14
N PRO A 292 -25.37 -38.36 -3.25
CA PRO A 292 -24.60 -38.75 -4.44
C PRO A 292 -25.41 -38.58 -5.74
N GLY A 293 -24.84 -37.88 -6.72
CA GLY A 293 -25.50 -37.56 -8.00
C GLY A 293 -26.31 -36.27 -8.01
N ASP A 294 -26.40 -35.54 -6.89
CA ASP A 294 -27.03 -34.22 -6.86
C ASP A 294 -26.29 -33.21 -7.76
N LYS A 295 -27.05 -32.21 -8.22
CA LYS A 295 -26.51 -31.00 -8.83
C LYS A 295 -26.66 -29.84 -7.85
N LEU A 296 -25.56 -29.14 -7.61
CA LEU A 296 -25.53 -27.97 -6.75
C LEU A 296 -25.12 -26.73 -7.54
N PHE A 297 -25.47 -25.55 -7.04
CA PHE A 297 -25.13 -24.27 -7.64
C PHE A 297 -24.47 -23.38 -6.60
N MET A 298 -23.29 -22.85 -6.92
CA MET A 298 -22.49 -22.01 -6.05
C MET A 298 -22.48 -20.57 -6.57
N GLN A 299 -22.71 -19.61 -5.67
CA GLN A 299 -22.51 -18.18 -5.91
C GLN A 299 -21.67 -17.59 -4.78
N ALA A 300 -20.86 -16.58 -5.10
CA ALA A 300 -20.09 -15.82 -4.12
C ALA A 300 -20.49 -14.35 -4.14
N ARG A 301 -20.50 -13.72 -2.98
CA ARG A 301 -20.75 -12.29 -2.79
C ARG A 301 -19.57 -11.68 -2.07
N HIS A 302 -19.03 -10.58 -2.59
CA HIS A 302 -17.96 -9.83 -1.93
C HIS A 302 -18.59 -8.90 -0.88
N ILE A 303 -18.48 -9.25 0.40
CA ILE A 303 -19.24 -8.62 1.49
C ILE A 303 -18.44 -7.60 2.29
N GLY A 304 -17.12 -7.52 2.08
CA GLY A 304 -16.26 -6.62 2.82
C GLY A 304 -14.78 -6.89 2.62
N LEU A 305 -13.96 -6.22 3.41
CA LEU A 305 -12.51 -6.32 3.43
C LEU A 305 -12.01 -6.71 4.84
N ASP A 306 -10.84 -7.33 4.88
CA ASP A 306 -10.12 -7.72 6.09
C ASP A 306 -8.63 -7.44 5.84
N ASP A 307 -8.15 -6.26 6.26
CA ASP A 307 -6.78 -5.76 6.01
C ASP A 307 -6.33 -5.95 4.55
N GLY A 308 -7.06 -5.34 3.63
CA GLY A 308 -6.79 -5.43 2.20
C GLY A 308 -7.07 -6.79 1.56
N LYS A 309 -7.65 -7.76 2.27
CA LYS A 309 -8.11 -9.04 1.71
C LYS A 309 -9.62 -8.98 1.48
N LYS A 310 -10.12 -9.61 0.42
CA LYS A 310 -11.56 -9.67 0.14
C LYS A 310 -12.23 -10.68 1.07
N VAL A 311 -13.33 -10.28 1.68
CA VAL A 311 -14.20 -11.16 2.46
C VAL A 311 -15.37 -11.57 1.58
N LEU A 312 -15.52 -12.87 1.38
CA LEU A 312 -16.54 -13.47 0.52
C LEU A 312 -17.56 -14.22 1.37
N SER A 313 -18.84 -14.03 1.07
CA SER A 313 -19.93 -14.93 1.46
C SER A 313 -20.22 -15.85 0.28
N VAL A 314 -20.00 -17.15 0.46
CA VAL A 314 -20.29 -18.19 -0.52
C VAL A 314 -21.57 -18.91 -0.11
N GLU A 315 -22.49 -19.04 -1.06
CA GLU A 315 -23.73 -19.79 -0.90
C GLU A 315 -23.76 -20.93 -1.91
N VAL A 316 -24.16 -22.11 -1.44
CA VAL A 316 -24.36 -23.29 -2.27
C VAL A 316 -25.75 -23.84 -2.03
N VAL A 317 -26.52 -23.98 -3.10
CA VAL A 317 -27.89 -24.51 -3.09
C VAL A 317 -28.00 -25.79 -3.90
N ASN A 318 -29.00 -26.61 -3.58
CA ASN A 318 -29.39 -27.76 -4.40
C ASN A 318 -30.31 -27.36 -5.56
N GLY A 319 -30.71 -28.33 -6.38
CA GLY A 319 -31.62 -28.12 -7.51
C GLY A 319 -33.05 -27.65 -7.16
N SER A 320 -33.43 -27.59 -5.88
CA SER A 320 -34.68 -26.95 -5.44
C SER A 320 -34.47 -25.53 -4.89
N GLY A 321 -33.24 -25.03 -4.92
CA GLY A 321 -32.87 -23.73 -4.36
C GLY A 321 -32.77 -23.71 -2.82
N GLU A 322 -32.68 -24.87 -2.17
CA GLU A 322 -32.43 -24.96 -0.74
C GLU A 322 -30.93 -24.92 -0.47
N ARG A 323 -30.51 -24.13 0.53
CA ARG A 323 -29.11 -23.99 0.89
C ARG A 323 -28.58 -25.27 1.55
N VAL A 324 -27.44 -25.75 1.07
CA VAL A 324 -26.76 -26.95 1.58
C VAL A 324 -25.44 -26.63 2.26
N VAL A 325 -24.72 -25.61 1.78
CA VAL A 325 -23.49 -25.10 2.39
C VAL A 325 -23.51 -23.58 2.34
N SER A 326 -23.16 -22.95 3.45
CA SER A 326 -22.75 -21.55 3.48
C SER A 326 -21.30 -21.50 3.90
N ALA A 327 -20.51 -20.62 3.29
CA ALA A 327 -19.14 -20.40 3.70
C ALA A 327 -18.75 -18.93 3.70
N ARG A 328 -17.85 -18.55 4.61
CA ARG A 328 -17.12 -17.28 4.57
C ARG A 328 -15.70 -17.58 4.12
N ALA A 329 -15.14 -16.82 3.18
CA ALA A 329 -13.76 -16.96 2.75
C ALA A 329 -13.05 -15.61 2.76
N VAL A 330 -11.80 -15.57 3.25
CA VAL A 330 -10.93 -14.39 3.15
C VAL A 330 -9.87 -14.67 2.10
N VAL A 331 -9.89 -13.92 1.00
CA VAL A 331 -9.01 -14.14 -0.16
C VAL A 331 -8.14 -12.92 -0.45
N LYS A 332 -6.89 -13.14 -0.84
CA LYS A 332 -5.98 -12.06 -1.23
C LYS A 332 -6.52 -11.33 -2.45
N GLN A 333 -6.30 -10.02 -2.50
CA GLN A 333 -6.48 -9.24 -3.71
C GLN A 333 -5.41 -9.60 -4.76
N ALA A 334 -5.65 -9.20 -6.01
CA ALA A 334 -4.62 -9.28 -7.02
C ALA A 334 -3.42 -8.37 -6.69
N PRO A 335 -2.19 -8.77 -7.03
CA PRO A 335 -0.99 -7.96 -6.75
C PRO A 335 -1.18 -6.53 -7.21
N MET A 336 -0.96 -5.59 -6.28
CA MET A 336 -1.35 -4.21 -6.42
C MET A 336 -0.16 -3.27 -6.32
N ALA A 337 -0.19 -2.17 -7.07
CA ALA A 337 0.69 -1.04 -6.86
C ALA A 337 -0.08 0.28 -6.80
N PHE A 338 0.23 1.09 -5.80
CA PHE A 338 -0.21 2.48 -5.73
C PHE A 338 0.89 3.37 -6.30
N VAL A 339 0.53 4.18 -7.29
CA VAL A 339 1.47 5.13 -7.87
C VAL A 339 1.04 6.57 -7.64
N PHE A 340 1.99 7.42 -7.28
CA PHE A 340 1.72 8.81 -6.92
C PHE A 340 2.20 9.75 -8.02
N THR A 341 1.31 10.64 -8.46
CA THR A 341 1.56 11.53 -9.61
C THR A 341 2.65 12.57 -9.30
N GLY A 342 3.38 12.98 -10.34
CA GLY A 342 4.39 14.03 -10.24
C GLY A 342 3.83 15.44 -10.40
N GLN A 343 4.73 16.42 -10.48
CA GLN A 343 4.38 17.80 -10.81
C GLN A 343 3.86 17.92 -12.26
N GLY A 344 2.94 18.87 -12.48
CA GLY A 344 2.43 19.24 -13.82
C GLY A 344 0.95 18.99 -14.02
N SER A 345 0.30 18.30 -13.08
CA SER A 345 -1.13 17.97 -13.10
C SER A 345 -1.98 18.82 -12.14
N ALA A 346 -1.38 19.82 -11.48
CA ALA A 346 -2.10 20.67 -10.54
C ALA A 346 -3.18 21.51 -11.25
N GLU A 347 -4.36 21.59 -10.64
CA GLU A 347 -5.49 22.37 -11.15
C GLU A 347 -6.18 23.16 -10.03
N VAL A 348 -6.79 24.28 -10.39
CA VAL A 348 -7.52 25.13 -9.43
C VAL A 348 -8.75 24.36 -8.94
N GLY A 349 -8.90 24.25 -7.63
CA GLY A 349 -10.00 23.52 -6.99
C GLY A 349 -9.78 22.01 -6.83
N MET A 350 -8.60 21.47 -7.17
CA MET A 350 -8.34 20.03 -7.04
C MET A 350 -8.63 19.50 -5.63
N GLY A 351 -9.39 18.40 -5.55
CA GLY A 351 -9.78 17.72 -4.31
C GLY A 351 -10.69 18.50 -3.36
N MET A 352 -11.23 19.65 -3.77
CA MET A 352 -12.11 20.44 -2.91
C MET A 352 -13.52 19.87 -2.79
N ASP A 353 -13.95 19.05 -3.75
CA ASP A 353 -15.11 18.15 -3.68
C ASP A 353 -14.96 17.18 -2.49
N ARG A 354 -13.85 16.43 -2.46
CA ARG A 354 -13.57 15.47 -1.38
C ARG A 354 -13.34 16.14 -0.04
N TYR A 355 -12.73 17.33 -0.01
CA TYR A 355 -12.64 18.13 1.22
C TYR A 355 -14.02 18.42 1.84
N GLN A 356 -15.06 18.60 1.02
CA GLN A 356 -16.42 18.84 1.49
C GLN A 356 -17.11 17.55 1.96
N GLU A 357 -16.92 16.45 1.25
CA GLU A 357 -17.64 15.19 1.50
C GLU A 357 -16.99 14.30 2.58
N SER A 358 -15.65 14.27 2.63
CA SER A 358 -14.89 13.32 3.43
C SER A 358 -14.24 13.97 4.65
N PRO A 359 -14.58 13.57 5.89
CA PRO A 359 -13.94 14.10 7.09
C PRO A 359 -12.45 13.75 7.14
N VAL A 360 -12.07 12.57 6.62
CA VAL A 360 -10.67 12.13 6.55
C VAL A 360 -9.86 13.05 5.63
N ALA A 361 -10.35 13.29 4.41
CA ALA A 361 -9.68 14.19 3.47
C ALA A 361 -9.58 15.63 4.03
N ARG A 362 -10.66 16.11 4.65
CA ARG A 362 -10.72 17.45 5.25
C ARG A 362 -9.68 17.65 6.34
N GLU A 363 -9.47 16.65 7.18
CA GLU A 363 -8.49 16.70 8.26
C GLU A 363 -7.06 16.81 7.73
N ILE A 364 -6.70 16.03 6.71
CA ILE A 364 -5.37 16.10 6.07
C ILE A 364 -5.08 17.50 5.54
N TRP A 365 -6.03 18.08 4.80
CA TRP A 365 -5.91 19.44 4.28
C TRP A 365 -5.79 20.49 5.41
N ASN A 366 -6.60 20.37 6.46
CA ASN A 366 -6.58 21.30 7.59
C ASN A 366 -5.25 21.26 8.33
N ARG A 367 -4.69 20.07 8.59
CA ARG A 367 -3.37 19.89 9.22
C ARG A 367 -2.27 20.57 8.41
N GLY A 368 -2.22 20.29 7.10
CA GLY A 368 -1.26 20.92 6.19
C GLY A 368 -1.40 22.46 6.15
N ASP A 369 -2.62 22.98 6.04
CA ASP A 369 -2.89 24.42 6.00
C ASP A 369 -2.50 25.12 7.32
N VAL A 370 -2.87 24.55 8.46
CA VAL A 370 -2.53 25.10 9.77
C VAL A 370 -1.02 25.14 9.97
N HIS A 371 -0.31 24.08 9.60
CA HIS A 371 1.15 24.03 9.69
C HIS A 371 1.80 25.10 8.83
N LEU A 372 1.47 25.17 7.53
CA LEU A 372 2.04 26.15 6.60
C LEU A 372 1.72 27.59 7.02
N ARG A 373 0.52 27.87 7.54
CA ARG A 373 0.16 29.19 8.07
C ARG A 373 0.96 29.56 9.30
N SER A 374 1.17 28.61 10.20
CA SER A 374 1.90 28.86 11.44
C SER A 374 3.40 29.01 11.24
N THR A 375 3.96 28.30 10.26
CA THR A 375 5.40 28.18 9.99
C THR A 375 5.88 29.17 8.93
N PHE A 376 5.13 29.33 7.84
CA PHE A 376 5.49 30.14 6.66
C PHE A 376 4.52 31.29 6.37
N GLY A 377 3.37 31.36 7.05
CA GLY A 377 2.49 32.53 7.00
C GLY A 377 1.58 32.63 5.78
N PHE A 378 1.33 31.53 5.05
CA PHE A 378 0.38 31.47 3.94
C PHE A 378 -0.56 30.26 4.07
N SER A 379 -1.75 30.36 3.45
CA SER A 379 -2.74 29.28 3.40
C SER A 379 -2.63 28.51 2.08
N ILE A 380 -2.41 27.20 2.16
CA ILE A 380 -2.41 26.34 0.97
C ILE A 380 -3.82 26.10 0.44
N LEU A 381 -4.83 26.09 1.32
CA LEU A 381 -6.23 26.01 0.90
C LEU A 381 -6.64 27.24 0.08
N GLU A 382 -6.15 28.43 0.42
CA GLU A 382 -6.37 29.62 -0.39
C GLU A 382 -5.70 29.52 -1.77
N MET A 383 -4.48 28.94 -1.83
CA MET A 383 -3.78 28.70 -3.10
C MET A 383 -4.59 27.82 -4.04
N VAL A 384 -5.07 26.68 -3.54
CA VAL A 384 -5.83 25.71 -4.34
C VAL A 384 -7.18 26.26 -4.76
N ARG A 385 -7.88 26.98 -3.87
CA ARG A 385 -9.25 27.48 -4.14
C ARG A 385 -9.29 28.69 -5.05
N LYS A 386 -8.33 29.61 -4.92
CA LYS A 386 -8.40 30.93 -5.59
C LYS A 386 -7.27 31.19 -6.59
N ASN A 387 -6.19 30.41 -6.54
CA ASN A 387 -4.97 30.64 -7.32
C ASN A 387 -4.53 32.13 -7.38
N PRO A 388 -4.23 32.75 -6.22
CA PRO A 388 -3.86 34.16 -6.18
C PRO A 388 -2.56 34.39 -6.97
N LYS A 389 -2.46 35.53 -7.67
CA LYS A 389 -1.24 35.92 -8.40
C LYS A 389 -0.11 36.39 -7.49
N SER A 390 -0.45 36.88 -6.30
CA SER A 390 0.52 37.30 -5.30
C SER A 390 -0.01 37.08 -3.89
N ILE A 391 0.90 36.79 -2.96
CA ILE A 391 0.65 36.81 -1.52
C ILE A 391 1.74 37.56 -0.81
N THR A 392 1.37 38.24 0.27
CA THR A 392 2.30 38.95 1.14
C THR A 392 2.29 38.31 2.51
N VAL A 393 3.44 37.78 2.91
CA VAL A 393 3.67 37.27 4.26
C VAL A 393 4.10 38.45 5.14
N HIS A 394 3.33 38.71 6.20
CA HIS A 394 3.63 39.80 7.15
C HIS A 394 4.33 39.26 8.40
N PHE A 395 5.46 39.87 8.76
CA PHE A 395 6.30 39.48 9.90
C PHE A 395 6.00 40.27 11.18
N GLY A 396 4.81 40.87 11.28
CA GLY A 396 4.35 41.62 12.44
C GLY A 396 4.06 40.76 13.68
N GLY A 397 4.24 41.35 14.87
CA GLY A 397 3.91 40.72 16.14
C GLY A 397 4.78 39.51 16.53
N LYS A 398 4.41 38.80 17.60
CA LYS A 398 5.17 37.63 18.11
C LYS A 398 5.18 36.46 17.11
N LYS A 399 4.05 36.21 16.44
CA LYS A 399 3.91 35.13 15.44
C LYS A 399 4.73 35.44 14.18
N GLY A 400 4.60 36.64 13.61
CA GLY A 400 5.34 37.03 12.40
C GLY A 400 6.85 37.03 12.58
N ARG A 401 7.36 37.40 13.77
CA ARG A 401 8.80 37.27 14.07
C ARG A 401 9.31 35.83 14.06
N LYS A 402 8.50 34.85 14.50
CA LYS A 402 8.85 33.43 14.43
C LYS A 402 8.92 32.95 12.98
N ILE A 403 7.92 33.31 12.17
CA ILE A 403 7.88 32.99 10.74
C ILE A 403 9.12 33.59 10.03
N ARG A 404 9.46 34.85 10.33
CA ARG A 404 10.66 35.49 9.79
C ARG A 404 11.94 34.76 10.19
N ALA A 405 12.07 34.39 11.47
CA ALA A 405 13.22 33.63 11.95
C ALA A 405 13.34 32.28 11.23
N LYS A 406 12.22 31.61 10.94
CA LYS A 406 12.20 30.38 10.16
C LYS A 406 12.68 30.59 8.72
N TYR A 407 12.22 31.63 8.03
CA TYR A 407 12.75 31.96 6.70
C TYR A 407 14.23 32.31 6.72
N MET A 408 14.69 33.07 7.73
CA MET A 408 16.10 33.44 7.90
C MET A 408 17.00 32.25 8.25
N SER A 409 16.47 31.19 8.86
CA SER A 409 17.23 29.98 9.14
C SER A 409 17.43 29.08 7.92
N LEU A 410 16.75 29.37 6.81
CA LEU A 410 16.92 28.60 5.58
C LEU A 410 18.18 29.07 4.88
N THR A 411 19.13 28.16 4.72
CA THR A 411 20.40 28.41 4.03
C THR A 411 20.58 27.41 2.88
N CYS A 412 21.33 27.83 1.87
CA CYS A 412 21.80 27.00 0.78
C CYS A 412 23.31 27.10 0.70
N GLU A 413 23.98 25.99 0.51
CA GLU A 413 25.40 25.92 0.21
C GLU A 413 25.60 26.13 -1.28
N ASP A 414 26.53 27.00 -1.67
CA ASP A 414 26.92 27.16 -3.05
C ASP A 414 27.83 25.98 -3.46
N PRO A 415 27.56 25.32 -4.59
CA PRO A 415 28.23 24.06 -4.95
C PRO A 415 29.65 24.25 -5.45
N ALA A 416 29.92 25.42 -6.02
CA ALA A 416 31.18 25.76 -6.66
C ALA A 416 32.16 26.35 -5.65
N THR A 417 31.64 27.04 -4.62
CA THR A 417 32.44 27.76 -3.62
C THR A 417 32.39 27.16 -2.23
N GLY A 418 31.40 26.32 -1.92
CA GLY A 418 31.15 25.79 -0.57
C GLY A 418 30.61 26.84 0.41
N GLU A 419 30.30 28.05 -0.04
CA GLU A 419 29.83 29.12 0.82
C GLU A 419 28.36 28.93 1.18
N THR A 420 28.03 29.05 2.47
CA THR A 420 26.64 28.99 2.93
C THR A 420 25.99 30.36 2.87
N ALA A 421 24.95 30.51 2.05
CA ALA A 421 24.18 31.74 1.88
C ALA A 421 22.71 31.57 2.33
N PRO A 422 22.02 32.64 2.76
CA PRO A 422 20.58 32.58 3.01
C PRO A 422 19.81 32.21 1.73
N LEU A 423 18.81 31.32 1.85
CA LEU A 423 17.97 30.89 0.72
C LEU A 423 17.19 32.08 0.13
N LEU A 424 16.69 32.96 1.00
CA LEU A 424 15.98 34.20 0.66
C LEU A 424 16.70 35.40 1.30
N PRO A 425 17.77 35.92 0.67
CA PRO A 425 18.58 37.02 1.21
C PRO A 425 17.80 38.34 1.40
N GLU A 426 16.66 38.49 0.71
CA GLU A 426 15.74 39.62 0.83
C GLU A 426 15.05 39.67 2.21
N ILE A 427 14.99 38.53 2.91
CA ILE A 427 14.40 38.41 4.24
C ILE A 427 15.50 38.51 5.30
N ASN A 428 15.54 39.65 6.00
CA ASN A 428 16.50 39.92 7.08
C ASN A 428 15.80 40.42 8.35
N ALA A 429 16.58 40.71 9.39
CA ALA A 429 16.07 41.13 10.70
C ALA A 429 15.20 42.41 10.68
N ARG A 430 15.28 43.22 9.62
CA ARG A 430 14.51 44.47 9.45
C ARG A 430 13.32 44.29 8.50
N THR A 431 13.28 43.24 7.69
CA THR A 431 12.17 42.97 6.75
C THR A 431 10.85 42.82 7.51
N GLN A 432 9.84 43.62 7.13
CA GLN A 432 8.51 43.61 7.76
C GLN A 432 7.51 42.71 7.02
N SER A 433 7.69 42.52 5.73
CA SER A 433 6.89 41.63 4.90
C SER A 433 7.68 41.16 3.68
N PHE A 434 7.27 40.04 3.09
CA PHE A 434 7.83 39.51 1.86
C PHE A 434 6.69 39.05 0.95
N SER A 435 6.78 39.31 -0.36
CA SER A 435 5.73 38.98 -1.32
C SER A 435 6.22 37.94 -2.32
N PHE A 436 5.43 36.88 -2.50
CA PHE A 436 5.58 35.95 -3.62
C PHE A 436 4.64 36.38 -4.74
N SER A 437 5.09 36.30 -6.00
CA SER A 437 4.28 36.61 -7.17
C SER A 437 4.56 35.66 -8.33
N ALA A 438 3.51 35.24 -9.02
CA ALA A 438 3.60 34.44 -10.25
C ALA A 438 2.52 34.91 -11.25
N PRO A 439 2.87 35.23 -12.51
CA PRO A 439 1.92 35.77 -13.49
C PRO A 439 0.69 34.89 -13.76
N GLU A 440 0.91 33.57 -13.81
CA GLU A 440 -0.11 32.53 -14.07
C GLU A 440 -0.86 32.11 -12.80
N GLY A 441 -0.45 32.63 -11.63
CA GLY A 441 -0.98 32.27 -10.33
C GLY A 441 -0.02 31.40 -9.53
N LEU A 442 -0.04 31.56 -8.21
CA LEU A 442 0.91 30.93 -7.31
C LEU A 442 0.73 29.41 -7.20
N LEU A 443 -0.44 28.85 -7.52
CA LEU A 443 -0.65 27.40 -7.51
C LEU A 443 0.27 26.68 -8.51
N PHE A 444 0.64 27.34 -9.61
CA PHE A 444 1.54 26.78 -10.63
C PHE A 444 3.02 27.04 -10.33
N ALA A 445 3.33 27.88 -9.35
CA ALA A 445 4.71 28.06 -8.91
C ALA A 445 5.17 26.83 -8.10
N THR A 446 6.32 26.27 -8.47
CA THR A 446 6.86 24.99 -7.98
C THR A 446 6.74 24.83 -6.45
N GLN A 447 7.10 25.84 -5.68
CA GLN A 447 7.08 25.79 -4.22
C GLN A 447 5.68 25.66 -3.61
N PHE A 448 4.61 26.12 -4.27
CA PHE A 448 3.24 25.98 -3.78
C PHE A 448 2.50 24.82 -4.45
N SER A 449 2.85 24.50 -5.70
CA SER A 449 2.28 23.35 -6.42
C SER A 449 2.62 22.03 -5.73
N GLN A 450 3.87 21.86 -5.30
CA GLN A 450 4.33 20.63 -4.64
C GLN A 450 3.53 20.27 -3.36
N PRO A 451 3.41 21.15 -2.34
CA PRO A 451 2.63 20.83 -1.15
C PRO A 451 1.14 20.65 -1.43
N ALA A 452 0.58 21.36 -2.42
CA ALA A 452 -0.81 21.18 -2.81
C ALA A 452 -1.08 19.77 -3.38
N LEU A 453 -0.21 19.29 -4.27
CA LEU A 453 -0.30 17.95 -4.86
C LEU A 453 -0.14 16.85 -3.80
N VAL A 454 0.88 16.97 -2.94
CA VAL A 454 1.11 15.98 -1.87
C VAL A 454 -0.06 15.91 -0.89
N LEU A 455 -0.67 17.05 -0.54
CA LEU A 455 -1.84 17.06 0.34
C LEU A 455 -3.05 16.40 -0.30
N LEU A 456 -3.28 16.63 -1.60
CA LEU A 456 -4.33 15.94 -2.34
C LEU A 456 -4.10 14.43 -2.34
N GLU A 457 -2.90 14.00 -2.69
CA GLU A 457 -2.52 12.59 -2.78
C GLU A 457 -2.61 11.88 -1.43
N LYS A 458 -2.13 12.53 -0.35
CA LYS A 458 -2.27 12.02 1.02
C LYS A 458 -3.73 11.95 1.45
N ALA A 459 -4.55 12.95 1.10
CA ALA A 459 -5.97 12.95 1.43
C ALA A 459 -6.71 11.79 0.74
N MET A 460 -6.49 11.60 -0.56
CA MET A 460 -7.05 10.47 -1.33
C MET A 460 -6.60 9.13 -0.76
N PHE A 461 -5.31 8.98 -0.47
CA PHE A 461 -4.78 7.73 0.06
C PHE A 461 -5.26 7.42 1.49
N SER A 462 -5.45 8.43 2.34
CA SER A 462 -6.02 8.22 3.68
C SER A 462 -7.48 7.73 3.64
N GLU A 463 -8.24 8.01 2.57
CA GLU A 463 -9.55 7.39 2.37
C GLU A 463 -9.45 5.90 2.01
N ILE A 464 -8.42 5.53 1.22
CA ILE A 464 -8.12 4.14 0.86
C ILE A 464 -7.69 3.36 2.11
N GLU A 465 -6.86 3.96 2.94
CA GLU A 465 -6.43 3.43 4.23
C GLU A 465 -7.61 3.23 5.19
N ALA A 466 -8.48 4.24 5.33
CA ALA A 466 -9.68 4.17 6.17
C ALA A 466 -10.68 3.08 5.72
N ALA A 467 -10.69 2.76 4.42
CA ALA A 467 -11.51 1.71 3.84
C ALA A 467 -10.83 0.31 3.87
N GLN A 468 -9.65 0.17 4.52
CA GLN A 468 -8.87 -1.07 4.60
C GLN A 468 -8.57 -1.71 3.24
N LEU A 469 -8.29 -0.88 2.23
CA LEU A 469 -8.13 -1.35 0.85
C LEU A 469 -6.72 -1.83 0.49
N ILE A 470 -5.74 -1.66 1.37
CA ILE A 470 -4.30 -1.83 1.07
C ILE A 470 -3.87 -3.28 1.34
N PRO A 471 -3.53 -4.09 0.32
CA PRO A 471 -3.02 -5.45 0.52
C PRO A 471 -1.65 -5.48 1.21
N ASP A 472 -1.39 -6.55 1.97
CA ASP A 472 -0.11 -6.80 2.69
C ASP A 472 1.13 -6.96 1.79
N ASP A 473 0.94 -7.15 0.48
CA ASP A 473 1.98 -7.28 -0.54
C ASP A 473 1.94 -6.16 -1.59
N ALA A 474 1.15 -5.11 -1.36
CA ALA A 474 1.10 -3.97 -2.26
C ALA A 474 2.44 -3.22 -2.32
N HIS A 475 2.76 -2.75 -3.52
CA HIS A 475 3.92 -1.92 -3.81
C HIS A 475 3.49 -0.45 -3.90
N PHE A 476 4.45 0.46 -3.75
CA PHE A 476 4.24 1.84 -4.10
C PHE A 476 5.46 2.46 -4.78
N ALA A 477 5.19 3.37 -5.70
CA ALA A 477 6.18 4.19 -6.38
C ALA A 477 5.58 5.58 -6.61
N GLY A 478 6.39 6.61 -6.74
CA GLY A 478 5.87 7.93 -7.06
C GLY A 478 6.74 8.59 -8.09
N HIS A 479 6.14 9.21 -9.11
CA HIS A 479 6.91 9.86 -10.16
C HIS A 479 7.41 11.22 -9.64
N SER A 480 8.73 11.38 -9.49
CA SER A 480 9.33 12.61 -8.98
C SER A 480 8.75 13.04 -7.61
N LEU A 481 7.92 14.10 -7.58
CA LEU A 481 7.26 14.59 -6.38
C LEU A 481 6.42 13.51 -5.69
N GLY A 482 5.77 12.63 -6.45
CA GLY A 482 4.91 11.58 -5.89
C GLY A 482 5.67 10.63 -4.96
N GLU A 483 7.00 10.55 -5.04
CA GLU A 483 7.80 9.71 -4.13
C GLU A 483 7.66 10.17 -2.67
N TYR A 484 7.56 11.48 -2.44
CA TYR A 484 7.30 12.05 -1.10
C TYR A 484 5.89 11.77 -0.63
N ALA A 485 4.92 11.88 -1.54
CA ALA A 485 3.54 11.52 -1.24
C ALA A 485 3.41 10.04 -0.91
N GLY A 486 4.06 9.14 -1.64
CA GLY A 486 4.08 7.71 -1.36
C GLY A 486 4.71 7.37 -0.01
N LEU A 487 5.87 7.95 0.30
CA LEU A 487 6.53 7.73 1.59
C LEU A 487 5.70 8.23 2.78
N SER A 488 5.02 9.38 2.65
CA SER A 488 4.13 9.90 3.69
C SER A 488 2.80 9.14 3.74
N SER A 489 2.25 8.77 2.60
CA SER A 489 0.91 8.19 2.45
C SER A 489 0.89 6.71 2.77
N PHE A 490 1.72 5.93 2.06
CA PHE A 490 1.74 4.47 2.14
C PHE A 490 2.59 3.96 3.32
N ALA A 491 3.79 4.52 3.50
CA ALA A 491 4.71 4.04 4.52
C ALA A 491 4.61 4.80 5.86
N GLY A 492 3.86 5.91 5.93
CA GLY A 492 3.80 6.73 7.14
C GLY A 492 5.16 7.26 7.61
N ALA A 493 6.14 7.36 6.72
CA ALA A 493 7.53 7.71 7.05
C ALA A 493 7.71 9.20 7.37
N LEU A 494 6.76 10.03 6.95
CA LEU A 494 6.68 11.46 7.25
C LEU A 494 5.26 11.82 7.68
N ALA A 495 5.16 12.62 8.75
CA ALA A 495 3.91 13.26 9.12
C ALA A 495 3.46 14.28 8.05
N VAL A 496 2.17 14.62 8.05
CA VAL A 496 1.59 15.59 7.11
C VAL A 496 2.31 16.94 7.20
N GLU A 497 2.61 17.38 8.42
CA GLU A 497 3.31 18.64 8.71
C GLU A 497 4.73 18.65 8.15
N ASP A 498 5.45 17.54 8.29
CA ASP A 498 6.82 17.43 7.81
C ASP A 498 6.89 17.30 6.30
N VAL A 499 6.00 16.51 5.67
CA VAL A 499 6.03 16.34 4.21
C VAL A 499 5.72 17.64 3.49
N VAL A 500 4.72 18.42 3.94
CA VAL A 500 4.40 19.72 3.29
C VAL A 500 5.51 20.74 3.46
N GLU A 501 6.21 20.73 4.59
CA GLU A 501 7.38 21.57 4.81
C GLU A 501 8.55 21.15 3.90
N VAL A 502 8.84 19.85 3.83
CA VAL A 502 9.91 19.30 2.98
C VAL A 502 9.69 19.66 1.53
N VAL A 503 8.48 19.45 0.99
CA VAL A 503 8.23 19.69 -0.44
C VAL A 503 8.07 21.18 -0.78
N PHE A 504 7.61 22.01 0.15
CA PHE A 504 7.68 23.47 0.00
C PHE A 504 9.13 23.95 -0.11
N LEU A 505 10.00 23.48 0.79
CA LEU A 505 11.43 23.83 0.78
C LEU A 505 12.17 23.23 -0.41
N ARG A 506 11.82 22.00 -0.83
CA ARG A 506 12.31 21.39 -2.07
C ARG A 506 12.05 22.32 -3.25
N GLY A 507 10.81 22.80 -3.41
CA GLY A 507 10.46 23.73 -4.48
C GLY A 507 11.24 25.05 -4.42
N LEU A 508 11.47 25.61 -3.23
CA LEU A 508 12.28 26.83 -3.07
C LEU A 508 13.76 26.61 -3.42
N ILE A 509 14.36 25.50 -2.98
CA ILE A 509 15.76 25.16 -3.27
C ILE A 509 15.95 24.98 -4.78
N MET A 510 15.03 24.26 -5.44
CA MET A 510 15.06 24.07 -6.89
C MET A 510 14.96 25.40 -7.66
N GLN A 511 14.10 26.32 -7.18
CA GLN A 511 13.93 27.64 -7.77
C GLN A 511 15.16 28.54 -7.60
N LYS A 512 15.86 28.42 -6.45
CA LYS A 512 17.05 29.23 -6.14
C LYS A 512 18.32 28.74 -6.83
N ALA A 513 18.41 27.44 -7.10
CA ALA A 513 19.55 26.83 -7.78
C ALA A 513 19.78 27.38 -9.20
N VAL A 514 18.72 27.94 -9.82
CA VAL A 514 18.79 28.49 -11.17
C VAL A 514 19.01 30.00 -11.14
N LYS A 515 20.04 30.47 -11.86
CA LYS A 515 20.29 31.90 -12.06
C LYS A 515 19.19 32.50 -12.94
N ARG A 516 18.66 33.64 -12.51
CA ARG A 516 17.59 34.37 -13.21
C ARG A 516 18.05 35.76 -13.60
N ASP A 517 17.50 36.28 -14.70
CA ASP A 517 17.73 37.66 -15.14
C ASP A 517 16.91 38.68 -14.31
N ALA A 518 17.03 39.97 -14.64
CA ALA A 518 16.34 41.05 -13.94
C ALA A 518 14.80 40.95 -14.03
N GLU A 519 14.29 40.29 -15.07
CA GLU A 519 12.88 40.01 -15.30
C GLU A 519 12.42 38.68 -14.67
N GLY A 520 13.32 37.97 -13.98
CA GLY A 520 13.04 36.72 -13.28
C GLY A 520 12.99 35.49 -14.18
N ARG A 521 13.45 35.58 -15.45
CA ARG A 521 13.48 34.47 -16.40
C ARG A 521 14.77 33.66 -16.25
N SER A 522 14.73 32.37 -16.60
CA SER A 522 15.92 31.53 -16.70
C SER A 522 16.26 31.21 -18.15
N ASP A 523 17.52 30.83 -18.37
CA ASP A 523 18.00 30.32 -19.65
C ASP A 523 17.81 28.79 -19.79
N TYR A 524 17.05 28.17 -18.87
CA TYR A 524 16.80 26.73 -18.85
C TYR A 524 15.35 26.40 -19.18
N GLY A 525 15.13 25.17 -19.63
CA GLY A 525 13.80 24.63 -19.87
C GLY A 525 13.79 23.12 -19.92
N MET A 526 12.63 22.56 -20.29
CA MET A 526 12.44 21.12 -20.48
C MET A 526 11.58 20.86 -21.71
N VAL A 527 11.91 19.81 -22.47
CA VAL A 527 11.13 19.35 -23.63
C VAL A 527 10.80 17.88 -23.49
N ALA A 528 9.54 17.51 -23.77
CA ALA A 528 9.16 16.13 -23.97
C ALA A 528 9.56 15.69 -25.38
N THR A 529 10.34 14.61 -25.47
CA THR A 529 10.92 14.09 -26.71
C THR A 529 10.34 12.72 -27.04
N ASN A 530 9.98 12.51 -28.31
CA ASN A 530 9.48 11.25 -28.85
C ASN A 530 10.33 10.78 -30.05
N PRO A 531 11.28 9.84 -29.84
CA PRO A 531 12.15 9.29 -30.89
C PRO A 531 11.38 8.73 -32.10
N THR A 532 10.27 8.02 -31.88
CA THR A 532 9.50 7.38 -32.97
C THR A 532 8.98 8.36 -34.02
N ARG A 533 8.86 9.66 -33.71
CA ARG A 533 8.43 10.69 -34.66
C ARG A 533 9.49 11.05 -35.71
N VAL A 534 10.75 10.73 -35.45
CA VAL A 534 11.87 10.96 -36.37
C VAL A 534 11.83 9.96 -37.53
N GLY A 535 11.69 8.66 -37.21
CA GLY A 535 11.53 7.58 -38.18
C GLY A 535 11.92 6.21 -37.61
N PRO A 536 11.61 5.10 -38.30
CA PRO A 536 11.90 3.75 -37.83
C PRO A 536 13.40 3.43 -37.75
N HIS A 537 14.26 4.19 -38.43
CA HIS A 537 15.72 4.08 -38.38
C HIS A 537 16.34 4.73 -37.13
N PHE A 538 15.54 5.44 -36.32
CA PHE A 538 16.02 6.24 -35.21
C PHE A 538 15.62 5.59 -33.87
N THR A 539 16.62 5.10 -33.12
CA THR A 539 16.43 4.42 -31.83
C THR A 539 16.65 5.38 -30.65
N GLU A 540 16.22 4.97 -29.45
CA GLU A 540 16.52 5.71 -28.21
C GLU A 540 18.03 5.85 -27.96
N GLU A 541 18.84 4.84 -28.31
CA GLU A 541 20.30 4.89 -28.15
C GLU A 541 20.93 6.01 -28.98
N VAL A 542 20.43 6.23 -30.19
CA VAL A 542 20.88 7.34 -31.06
C VAL A 542 20.46 8.68 -30.45
N MET A 543 19.25 8.76 -29.88
CA MET A 543 18.81 9.96 -29.15
C MET A 543 19.75 10.29 -27.98
N TYR A 544 20.14 9.29 -27.18
CA TYR A 544 21.07 9.49 -26.05
C TYR A 544 22.41 10.05 -26.54
N LYS A 545 22.99 9.46 -27.59
CA LYS A 545 24.23 9.95 -28.20
C LYS A 545 24.13 11.39 -28.70
N ILE A 546 22.98 11.79 -29.27
CA ILE A 546 22.75 13.17 -29.72
C ILE A 546 22.66 14.13 -28.54
N VAL A 547 21.93 13.76 -27.49
CA VAL A 547 21.81 14.58 -26.27
C VAL A 547 23.19 14.79 -25.64
N ASP A 548 23.95 13.71 -25.45
CA ASP A 548 25.31 13.76 -24.90
C ASP A 548 26.26 14.56 -25.79
N GLY A 549 26.17 14.37 -27.11
CA GLY A 549 26.99 15.09 -28.09
C GLY A 549 26.71 16.59 -28.12
N ILE A 550 25.45 17.02 -28.01
CA ILE A 550 25.09 18.45 -27.93
C ILE A 550 25.61 19.05 -26.61
N GLY A 551 25.44 18.34 -25.49
CA GLY A 551 25.96 18.77 -24.20
C GLY A 551 27.49 18.96 -24.23
N ALA A 552 28.21 18.00 -24.81
CA ALA A 552 29.66 18.06 -24.97
C ALA A 552 30.10 19.20 -25.91
N ALA A 553 29.44 19.37 -27.07
CA ALA A 553 29.81 20.41 -28.05
C ALA A 553 29.52 21.84 -27.58
N SER A 554 28.51 22.01 -26.72
CA SER A 554 28.13 23.33 -26.18
C SER A 554 28.83 23.66 -24.86
N GLU A 555 29.39 22.66 -24.16
CA GLU A 555 29.86 22.74 -22.77
C GLU A 555 28.76 23.25 -21.80
N LYS A 556 27.50 22.97 -22.14
CA LYS A 556 26.30 23.43 -21.42
C LYS A 556 25.34 22.26 -21.19
N LEU A 557 24.46 22.42 -20.20
CA LEU A 557 23.56 21.35 -19.79
C LEU A 557 22.62 20.93 -20.93
N LEU A 558 22.58 19.63 -21.21
CA LEU A 558 21.48 18.95 -21.88
C LEU A 558 21.47 17.49 -21.44
N GLN A 559 20.40 17.04 -20.79
CA GLN A 559 20.32 15.70 -20.19
C GLN A 559 18.91 15.13 -20.30
N VAL A 560 18.82 13.81 -20.53
CA VAL A 560 17.56 13.09 -20.35
C VAL A 560 17.30 12.94 -18.86
N VAL A 561 16.17 13.47 -18.40
CA VAL A 561 15.85 13.60 -16.97
C VAL A 561 14.62 12.81 -16.55
N ASN A 562 13.76 12.42 -17.50
CA ASN A 562 12.69 11.46 -17.23
C ASN A 562 12.65 10.41 -18.33
N PHE A 563 12.82 9.15 -17.92
CA PHE A 563 12.65 7.97 -18.74
C PHE A 563 11.23 7.46 -18.54
N ASN A 564 10.25 7.94 -19.32
CA ASN A 564 8.82 7.73 -19.04
C ASN A 564 8.23 6.49 -19.74
N ILE A 565 8.35 6.41 -21.08
CA ILE A 565 7.83 5.30 -21.89
C ILE A 565 8.89 4.93 -22.92
N GLN A 566 9.29 3.66 -22.93
CA GLN A 566 10.31 3.15 -23.83
C GLN A 566 9.97 3.46 -25.29
N ASP A 567 10.96 3.97 -26.01
CA ASP A 567 10.94 4.46 -27.40
C ASP A 567 9.97 5.63 -27.71
N ARG A 568 9.07 5.99 -26.79
CA ARG A 568 7.95 6.92 -27.07
C ARG A 568 8.01 8.23 -26.31
N GLN A 569 8.45 8.24 -25.05
CA GLN A 569 8.36 9.44 -24.23
C GLN A 569 9.53 9.55 -23.27
N TYR A 570 10.32 10.59 -23.50
CA TYR A 570 11.41 11.03 -22.64
C TYR A 570 11.23 12.52 -22.33
N VAL A 571 11.81 13.00 -21.24
CA VAL A 571 11.92 14.44 -20.99
C VAL A 571 13.39 14.80 -20.95
N VAL A 572 13.77 15.83 -21.70
CA VAL A 572 15.12 16.36 -21.76
C VAL A 572 15.12 17.75 -21.14
N ALA A 573 16.01 17.99 -20.18
CA ALA A 573 16.23 19.28 -19.54
C ALA A 573 17.59 19.85 -19.97
N GLY A 574 17.69 21.16 -20.09
CA GLY A 574 18.92 21.79 -20.53
C GLY A 574 18.79 23.30 -20.70
N GLU A 575 19.87 23.91 -21.19
CA GLU A 575 19.83 25.30 -21.64
C GLU A 575 18.91 25.42 -22.88
N ASN A 576 18.18 26.53 -22.97
CA ASN A 576 17.24 26.80 -24.06
C ASN A 576 17.88 26.69 -25.44
N VAL A 577 19.14 27.09 -25.61
CA VAL A 577 19.89 26.92 -26.88
C VAL A 577 20.09 25.44 -27.22
N ASN A 578 20.43 24.61 -26.23
CA ASN A 578 20.66 23.19 -26.44
C ASN A 578 19.35 22.44 -26.71
N LEU A 579 18.25 22.85 -26.09
CA LEU A 579 16.91 22.30 -26.34
C LEU A 579 16.42 22.62 -27.76
N GLU A 580 16.66 23.85 -28.23
CA GLU A 580 16.40 24.24 -29.62
C GLU A 580 17.30 23.44 -30.58
N THR A 581 18.58 23.29 -30.24
CA THR A 581 19.54 22.49 -31.01
C THR A 581 19.06 21.05 -31.18
N LEU A 582 18.56 20.43 -30.11
CA LEU A 582 17.96 19.09 -30.15
C LEU A 582 16.74 19.05 -31.08
N SER A 583 15.86 20.05 -31.01
CA SER A 583 14.69 20.16 -31.89
C SER A 583 15.06 20.20 -33.37
N LEU A 584 16.07 21.00 -33.72
CA LEU A 584 16.60 21.13 -35.08
C LEU A 584 17.30 19.84 -35.54
N ALA A 585 18.15 19.26 -34.69
CA ALA A 585 18.87 18.03 -34.99
C ALA A 585 17.91 16.87 -35.30
N LEU A 586 16.89 16.65 -34.46
CA LEU A 586 15.89 15.61 -34.68
C LEU A 586 15.08 15.82 -35.97
N SER A 587 14.87 17.08 -36.36
CA SER A 587 14.23 17.41 -37.65
C SER A 587 15.16 17.09 -38.83
N ALA A 588 16.46 17.34 -38.70
CA ALA A 588 17.45 16.98 -39.71
C ALA A 588 17.58 15.46 -39.89
N PHE A 589 17.62 14.67 -38.81
CA PHE A 589 17.71 13.20 -38.90
C PHE A 589 16.50 12.54 -39.57
N LYS A 590 15.31 13.16 -39.50
CA LYS A 590 14.15 12.70 -40.27
C LYS A 590 14.40 12.79 -41.77
N THR A 591 15.14 13.80 -42.22
CA THR A 591 15.47 13.99 -43.65
C THR A 591 16.69 13.17 -44.09
N LEU A 592 17.75 13.12 -43.27
CA LEU A 592 19.04 12.50 -43.61
C LEU A 592 18.95 10.97 -43.69
N LYS A 593 18.11 10.34 -42.85
CA LYS A 593 17.94 8.88 -42.75
C LYS A 593 19.24 8.08 -42.51
N SER A 594 20.29 8.73 -42.04
CA SER A 594 21.56 8.12 -41.61
C SER A 594 21.82 8.45 -40.14
N THR A 595 22.36 7.48 -39.40
CA THR A 595 22.75 7.60 -37.99
C THR A 595 24.23 7.26 -37.77
N ALA A 596 25.05 7.37 -38.82
CA ALA A 596 26.49 7.19 -38.71
C ALA A 596 27.12 8.28 -37.83
N ALA A 597 28.20 7.96 -37.12
CA ALA A 597 28.81 8.88 -36.15
C ALA A 597 29.22 10.23 -36.76
N ALA A 598 29.80 10.22 -37.96
CA ALA A 598 30.20 11.44 -38.67
C ALA A 598 29.00 12.33 -39.06
N ASP A 599 27.88 11.71 -39.42
CA ASP A 599 26.64 12.42 -39.72
C ASP A 599 26.05 13.04 -38.45
N VAL A 600 26.16 12.35 -37.31
CA VAL A 600 25.69 12.85 -36.03
C VAL A 600 26.45 14.10 -35.60
N GLU A 601 27.77 14.07 -35.65
CA GLU A 601 28.63 15.19 -35.29
C GLU A 601 28.38 16.42 -36.19
N LYS A 602 28.22 16.18 -37.49
CA LYS A 602 27.90 17.23 -38.46
C LYS A 602 26.55 17.88 -38.16
N VAL A 603 25.49 17.09 -37.96
CA VAL A 603 24.14 17.60 -37.66
C VAL A 603 24.12 18.38 -36.36
N ILE A 604 24.83 17.91 -35.32
CA ILE A 604 24.95 18.63 -34.04
C ILE A 604 25.59 20.00 -34.26
N THR A 605 26.71 20.06 -34.98
CA THR A 605 27.45 21.31 -35.23
C THR A 605 26.60 22.32 -36.01
N GLU A 606 25.95 21.88 -37.09
CA GLU A 606 25.09 22.73 -37.92
C GLU A 606 23.87 23.23 -37.13
N SER A 607 23.22 22.35 -36.37
CA SER A 607 22.03 22.69 -35.57
C SER A 607 22.37 23.65 -34.43
N LEU A 608 23.52 23.48 -33.79
CA LEU A 608 23.98 24.34 -32.70
C LEU A 608 24.28 25.76 -33.21
N ALA A 609 24.91 25.88 -34.38
CA ALA A 609 25.14 27.18 -35.02
C ALA A 609 23.82 27.89 -35.35
N GLN A 610 22.82 27.16 -35.86
CA GLN A 610 21.49 27.70 -36.14
C GLN A 610 20.77 28.18 -34.87
N ALA A 611 20.81 27.39 -33.80
CA ALA A 611 20.19 27.76 -32.52
C ALA A 611 20.83 29.01 -31.90
N ARG A 612 22.16 29.11 -31.93
CA ARG A 612 22.89 30.30 -31.46
C ARG A 612 22.53 31.55 -32.27
N ALA A 613 22.53 31.46 -33.61
CA ALA A 613 22.13 32.56 -34.48
C ALA A 613 20.68 33.02 -34.22
N ARG A 614 19.77 32.09 -33.88
CA ARG A 614 18.40 32.43 -33.49
C ARG A 614 18.35 33.17 -32.15
N LYS A 615 19.12 32.75 -31.15
CA LYS A 615 19.21 33.45 -29.84
C LYS A 615 19.75 34.86 -30.01
N GLU A 616 20.84 35.03 -30.75
CA GLU A 616 21.42 36.35 -31.06
C GLU A 616 20.40 37.28 -31.75
N LYS A 617 19.63 36.77 -32.71
CA LYS A 617 18.58 37.54 -33.39
C LYS A 617 17.44 37.95 -32.45
N CYS A 618 17.05 37.08 -31.52
CA CYS A 618 16.05 37.39 -30.50
C CYS A 618 16.54 38.51 -29.57
N GLU A 619 17.79 38.41 -29.10
CA GLU A 619 18.43 39.42 -28.25
C GLU A 619 18.53 40.79 -28.96
N GLN A 620 18.97 40.81 -30.23
CA GLN A 620 19.05 42.04 -31.03
C GLN A 620 17.70 42.70 -31.28
N THR A 621 16.61 41.93 -31.33
CA THR A 621 15.25 42.44 -31.55
C THR A 621 14.49 42.71 -30.26
N GLY A 622 15.12 42.50 -29.09
CA GLY A 622 14.49 42.65 -27.78
C GLY A 622 13.34 41.67 -27.51
N ARG A 623 13.28 40.56 -28.26
CA ARG A 623 12.25 39.52 -28.10
C ARG A 623 12.78 38.38 -27.24
N PRO A 624 11.96 37.82 -26.31
CA PRO A 624 12.39 36.70 -25.49
C PRO A 624 12.65 35.46 -26.37
N PHE A 625 13.71 34.72 -26.05
CA PHE A 625 13.99 33.44 -26.70
C PHE A 625 13.05 32.36 -26.13
N THR A 626 12.02 32.00 -26.89
CA THR A 626 11.03 30.99 -26.49
C THR A 626 11.16 29.73 -27.33
N LEU A 627 11.20 28.58 -26.67
CA LEU A 627 11.18 27.28 -27.33
C LEU A 627 9.85 27.08 -28.08
N ALA A 628 9.95 26.55 -29.31
CA ALA A 628 8.79 26.23 -30.14
C ALA A 628 8.60 24.70 -30.21
N ARG A 629 7.38 24.27 -30.49
CA ARG A 629 7.09 22.86 -30.75
C ARG A 629 7.84 22.41 -32.01
N GLY A 630 8.69 21.40 -31.86
CA GLY A 630 9.38 20.76 -32.97
C GLY A 630 8.63 19.54 -33.51
N LEU A 631 9.28 18.84 -34.44
CA LEU A 631 8.80 17.58 -35.00
C LEU A 631 8.60 16.51 -33.91
N ALA A 632 9.64 16.30 -33.12
CA ALA A 632 9.77 15.24 -32.12
C ALA A 632 9.87 15.78 -30.68
N THR A 633 9.87 17.11 -30.50
CA THR A 633 10.05 17.80 -29.22
C THR A 633 8.84 18.69 -28.92
N ILE A 634 8.38 18.67 -27.67
CA ILE A 634 7.28 19.51 -27.17
C ILE A 634 7.77 20.22 -25.90
N PRO A 635 7.97 21.54 -25.93
CA PRO A 635 8.34 22.29 -24.72
C PRO A 635 7.30 22.17 -23.61
N LEU A 636 7.77 21.99 -22.38
CA LEU A 636 6.92 22.01 -21.19
C LEU A 636 6.73 23.47 -20.75
N VAL A 637 5.53 24.00 -20.99
CA VAL A 637 5.20 25.41 -20.71
C VAL A 637 5.24 25.68 -19.21
N GLY A 638 5.80 26.82 -18.80
CA GLY A 638 5.87 27.25 -17.40
C GLY A 638 6.97 26.58 -16.57
N ILE A 639 7.75 25.65 -17.15
CA ILE A 639 8.88 25.01 -16.47
C ILE A 639 10.19 25.62 -16.95
N ASP A 640 10.84 26.34 -16.04
CA ASP A 640 12.07 27.10 -16.29
C ASP A 640 13.22 26.66 -15.36
N VAL A 641 13.10 25.48 -14.75
CA VAL A 641 14.13 24.86 -13.91
C VAL A 641 14.40 23.45 -14.45
N PRO A 642 15.67 23.06 -14.64
CA PRO A 642 16.03 21.76 -15.22
C PRO A 642 15.98 20.67 -14.15
N PHE A 643 14.76 20.25 -13.76
CA PHE A 643 14.56 19.22 -12.74
C PHE A 643 15.27 17.91 -13.09
N HIS A 644 15.72 17.18 -12.07
CA HIS A 644 16.34 15.86 -12.21
C HIS A 644 17.65 15.86 -13.02
N SER A 645 18.25 17.04 -13.21
CA SER A 645 19.51 17.20 -13.93
C SER A 645 20.67 17.45 -12.97
N SER A 646 21.87 17.20 -13.47
CA SER A 646 23.12 17.44 -12.74
C SER A 646 23.35 18.90 -12.33
N GLU A 647 22.68 19.87 -12.96
CA GLU A 647 22.73 21.28 -12.58
C GLU A 647 22.24 21.50 -11.14
N LEU A 648 21.35 20.63 -10.66
CA LEU A 648 20.79 20.73 -9.31
C LEU A 648 21.60 19.97 -8.26
N LEU A 649 22.70 19.30 -8.62
CA LEU A 649 23.57 18.57 -7.67
C LEU A 649 24.05 19.48 -6.53
N GLY A 650 24.17 20.76 -6.84
CA GLY A 650 24.49 21.78 -5.89
C GLY A 650 23.56 21.96 -4.70
N GLY A 651 22.25 21.72 -4.89
CA GLY A 651 21.28 21.81 -3.81
C GLY A 651 21.29 20.60 -2.87
N VAL A 652 21.98 19.51 -3.24
CA VAL A 652 21.91 18.21 -2.55
C VAL A 652 22.39 18.31 -1.08
N PRO A 653 23.50 18.97 -0.74
CA PRO A 653 23.94 19.10 0.66
C PRO A 653 22.90 19.80 1.55
N SER A 654 22.33 20.90 1.07
CA SER A 654 21.34 21.68 1.82
C SER A 654 20.03 20.92 2.01
N PHE A 655 19.58 20.23 0.95
CA PHE A 655 18.37 19.43 1.03
C PHE A 655 18.55 18.16 1.88
N ARG A 656 19.72 17.51 1.81
CA ARG A 656 20.10 16.41 2.71
C ARG A 656 20.02 16.84 4.18
N ALA A 657 20.60 17.99 4.52
CA ALA A 657 20.57 18.52 5.88
C ALA A 657 19.13 18.73 6.38
N LEU A 658 18.24 19.21 5.50
CA LEU A 658 16.81 19.32 5.79
C LEU A 658 16.19 17.94 6.05
N LEU A 659 16.35 16.98 5.12
CA LEU A 659 15.76 15.64 5.21
C LEU A 659 16.24 14.91 6.47
N HIS A 660 17.52 15.03 6.81
CA HIS A 660 18.10 14.41 8.01
C HIS A 660 17.36 14.81 9.29
N THR A 661 16.86 16.04 9.38
CA THR A 661 16.09 16.52 10.56
C THR A 661 14.62 16.10 10.55
N LYS A 662 14.10 15.67 9.41
CA LYS A 662 12.67 15.38 9.20
C LYS A 662 12.34 13.90 9.28
N PHE A 663 13.27 13.03 8.91
CA PHE A 663 13.14 11.60 9.12
C PHE A 663 13.67 11.21 10.48
N ASP A 664 12.82 10.58 11.30
CA ASP A 664 13.23 9.97 12.55
C ASP A 664 13.72 8.53 12.27
N PRO A 665 14.96 8.15 12.65
CA PRO A 665 15.50 6.82 12.42
C PRO A 665 14.66 5.69 13.03
N GLN A 666 14.08 5.94 14.21
CA GLN A 666 13.23 4.98 14.89
C GLN A 666 11.89 4.85 14.16
N VAL A 667 11.31 5.95 13.66
CA VAL A 667 10.11 5.86 12.80
C VAL A 667 10.42 5.03 11.55
N LEU A 668 11.53 5.27 10.88
CA LEU A 668 11.89 4.52 9.68
C LEU A 668 12.12 3.03 9.94
N GLU A 669 12.78 2.67 11.05
CA GLU A 669 12.95 1.27 11.44
C GLU A 669 11.60 0.57 11.63
N ARG A 670 10.63 1.25 12.26
CA ARG A 670 9.25 0.74 12.42
C ARG A 670 8.56 0.51 11.08
N GLN A 671 8.79 1.41 10.13
CA GLN A 671 8.14 1.37 8.82
C GLN A 671 8.86 0.48 7.81
N LEU A 672 9.94 -0.21 8.18
CA LEU A 672 10.63 -1.15 7.30
C LEU A 672 9.71 -2.22 6.69
N PRO A 673 8.70 -2.79 7.38
CA PRO A 673 7.74 -3.72 6.76
C PRO A 673 6.87 -3.11 5.66
N LEU A 674 6.75 -1.78 5.61
CA LEU A 674 6.05 -1.04 4.56
C LEU A 674 7.00 -0.51 3.47
N LEU A 675 8.31 -0.47 3.74
CA LEU A 675 9.33 0.02 2.81
C LEU A 675 10.03 -1.13 2.07
N VAL A 676 10.55 -2.11 2.81
CA VAL A 676 11.36 -3.20 2.26
C VAL A 676 10.54 -4.03 1.29
N ASP A 677 11.08 -4.22 0.09
CA ASP A 677 10.46 -4.92 -1.04
C ASP A 677 9.16 -4.29 -1.59
N ARG A 678 8.72 -3.14 -1.05
CA ARG A 678 7.44 -2.48 -1.41
C ARG A 678 7.61 -1.09 -2.00
N TYR A 679 8.57 -0.32 -1.47
CA TYR A 679 8.92 1.01 -1.98
C TYR A 679 9.86 0.88 -3.19
N ILE A 680 9.51 1.50 -4.33
CA ILE A 680 10.37 1.54 -5.52
C ILE A 680 10.84 2.99 -5.76
N PRO A 681 12.11 3.32 -5.45
CA PRO A 681 12.62 4.68 -5.60
C PRO A 681 12.88 5.07 -7.06
N ASN A 682 12.74 6.36 -7.38
CA ASN A 682 12.97 6.86 -8.75
C ASN A 682 14.42 6.72 -9.21
N LEU A 683 15.37 6.77 -8.28
CA LEU A 683 16.80 6.83 -8.57
C LEU A 683 17.34 5.53 -9.18
N VAL A 684 16.96 4.39 -8.60
CA VAL A 684 17.47 3.06 -8.98
C VAL A 684 16.40 2.16 -9.59
N ALA A 685 15.10 2.43 -9.33
CA ALA A 685 13.97 1.65 -9.81
C ALA A 685 14.03 0.15 -9.44
N THR A 686 14.58 -0.14 -8.26
CA THR A 686 14.63 -1.47 -7.64
C THR A 686 13.94 -1.42 -6.27
N PRO A 687 13.26 -2.50 -5.82
CA PRO A 687 12.58 -2.50 -4.53
C PRO A 687 13.56 -2.19 -3.39
N PHE A 688 13.17 -1.28 -2.51
CA PHE A 688 13.97 -0.83 -1.38
C PHE A 688 14.42 -2.00 -0.52
N SER A 689 15.71 -2.05 -0.20
CA SER A 689 16.29 -3.14 0.58
C SER A 689 17.39 -2.67 1.50
N LEU A 690 17.48 -3.26 2.69
CA LEU A 690 18.61 -3.06 3.61
C LEU A 690 19.79 -4.00 3.35
N LYS A 691 19.79 -4.73 2.23
CA LYS A 691 20.92 -5.58 1.83
C LYS A 691 22.08 -4.70 1.36
N ARG A 692 23.31 -5.09 1.70
CA ARG A 692 24.54 -4.40 1.28
C ARG A 692 24.61 -4.16 -0.24
N SER A 693 24.18 -5.13 -1.04
CA SER A 693 24.15 -5.02 -2.50
C SER A 693 23.29 -3.86 -3.01
N TYR A 694 22.21 -3.52 -2.28
CA TYR A 694 21.36 -2.38 -2.62
C TYR A 694 22.05 -1.05 -2.32
N PHE A 695 22.80 -0.96 -1.21
CA PHE A 695 23.61 0.22 -0.90
C PHE A 695 24.72 0.44 -1.94
N GLU A 696 25.34 -0.64 -2.44
CA GLU A 696 26.32 -0.58 -3.51
C GLU A 696 25.71 -0.06 -4.82
N GLU A 697 24.46 -0.44 -5.13
CA GLU A 697 23.70 0.08 -6.28
C GLU A 697 23.39 1.58 -6.14
N VAL A 698 22.87 2.02 -4.98
CA VAL A 698 22.58 3.44 -4.73
C VAL A 698 23.86 4.27 -4.70
N TYR A 699 24.96 3.73 -4.15
CA TYR A 699 26.27 4.38 -4.22
C TYR A 699 26.77 4.49 -5.65
N ALA A 700 26.55 3.48 -6.51
CA ALA A 700 26.92 3.56 -7.91
C ALA A 700 26.21 4.71 -8.64
N ALA A 701 24.94 4.97 -8.30
CA ALA A 701 24.14 6.06 -8.86
C ALA A 701 24.46 7.46 -8.30
N THR A 702 24.78 7.56 -7.01
CA THR A 702 24.95 8.86 -6.32
C THR A 702 26.39 9.31 -6.10
N LYS A 703 27.31 8.35 -5.96
CA LYS A 703 28.66 8.56 -5.42
C LYS A 703 28.66 9.30 -4.08
N SER A 704 27.64 9.07 -3.25
CA SER A 704 27.53 9.70 -1.93
C SER A 704 28.69 9.32 -1.00
N PRO A 705 29.35 10.30 -0.35
CA PRO A 705 30.43 10.02 0.61
C PRO A 705 29.91 9.29 1.85
N TYR A 706 28.67 9.53 2.27
CA TYR A 706 28.06 8.89 3.44
C TYR A 706 27.76 7.40 3.19
N LEU A 707 27.35 7.06 1.96
CA LEU A 707 27.19 5.66 1.57
C LEU A 707 28.55 4.96 1.45
N ALA A 708 29.58 5.64 0.94
CA ALA A 708 30.93 5.10 0.89
C ALA A 708 31.46 4.73 2.28
N GLU A 709 31.22 5.59 3.28
CA GLU A 709 31.60 5.35 4.67
C GLU A 709 30.91 4.11 5.25
N VAL A 710 29.59 4.00 5.09
CA VAL A 710 28.83 2.85 5.61
C VAL A 710 29.13 1.54 4.89
N LEU A 711 29.52 1.60 3.62
CA LEU A 711 29.93 0.41 2.85
C LEU A 711 31.29 -0.18 3.28
N ASP A 712 32.06 0.54 4.10
CA ASP A 712 33.24 -0.03 4.75
C ASP A 712 32.85 -1.28 5.60
N PRO A 713 33.56 -2.41 5.48
CA PRO A 713 33.19 -3.65 6.19
C PRO A 713 33.12 -3.53 7.71
N MET A 714 33.90 -2.63 8.33
CA MET A 714 33.82 -2.40 9.78
C MET A 714 32.60 -1.55 10.12
N GLN A 715 32.36 -0.46 9.39
CA GLN A 715 31.21 0.42 9.64
C GLN A 715 29.88 -0.27 9.37
N TRP A 716 29.79 -1.08 8.31
CA TRP A 716 28.58 -1.86 7.99
C TRP A 716 28.14 -2.75 9.16
N LYS A 717 29.09 -3.35 9.89
CA LYS A 717 28.80 -4.22 11.05
C LYS A 717 28.40 -3.44 12.31
N LEU A 718 28.85 -2.19 12.43
CA LEU A 718 28.59 -1.33 13.59
C LEU A 718 27.28 -0.52 13.43
N THR A 719 26.81 -0.33 12.19
CA THR A 719 25.64 0.49 11.90
C THR A 719 24.34 -0.27 12.16
N THR A 720 23.46 0.32 12.97
CA THR A 720 22.14 -0.27 13.28
C THR A 720 21.19 -0.21 12.09
N LYS A 721 20.14 -1.03 12.10
CA LYS A 721 19.11 -1.01 11.04
C LYS A 721 18.41 0.35 10.92
N ALA A 722 18.10 1.00 12.04
CA ALA A 722 17.56 2.36 12.06
C ALA A 722 18.46 3.36 11.32
N GLN A 723 19.76 3.33 11.62
CA GLN A 723 20.74 4.22 10.97
C GLN A 723 20.88 3.92 9.48
N LEU A 724 20.92 2.64 9.09
CA LEU A 724 20.95 2.22 7.68
C LEU A 724 19.71 2.70 6.92
N ALA A 725 18.53 2.49 7.49
CA ALA A 725 17.26 2.91 6.88
C ALA A 725 17.19 4.43 6.72
N HIS A 726 17.57 5.17 7.77
CA HIS A 726 17.60 6.63 7.76
C HIS A 726 18.55 7.18 6.71
N LEU A 727 19.81 6.73 6.71
CA LEU A 727 20.80 7.14 5.73
C LEU A 727 20.32 6.87 4.30
N LEU A 728 19.81 5.65 4.05
CA LEU A 728 19.42 5.25 2.70
C LEU A 728 18.23 6.06 2.18
N VAL A 729 17.19 6.27 2.97
CA VAL A 729 16.03 7.10 2.58
C VAL A 729 16.44 8.55 2.33
N VAL A 730 17.29 9.11 3.20
CA VAL A 730 17.79 10.48 3.05
C VAL A 730 18.59 10.62 1.76
N GLU A 731 19.53 9.72 1.47
CA GLU A 731 20.37 9.82 0.27
C GLU A 731 19.56 9.59 -1.02
N LEU A 732 18.62 8.65 -1.03
CA LEU A 732 17.72 8.44 -2.16
C LEU A 732 16.97 9.73 -2.52
N LEU A 733 16.36 10.38 -1.53
CA LEU A 733 15.58 11.60 -1.74
C LEU A 733 16.46 12.84 -2.00
N ALA A 734 17.62 12.92 -1.35
CA ALA A 734 18.55 14.03 -1.51
C ALA A 734 19.05 14.14 -2.95
N TYR A 735 19.41 13.02 -3.58
CA TYR A 735 19.86 13.00 -4.97
C TYR A 735 18.71 12.97 -5.99
N GLN A 736 17.50 12.60 -5.59
CA GLN A 736 16.35 12.45 -6.50
C GLN A 736 16.11 13.67 -7.40
N PHE A 737 16.07 14.88 -6.84
CA PHE A 737 15.77 16.08 -7.64
C PHE A 737 16.93 16.50 -8.56
N ALA A 738 18.11 15.91 -8.39
CA ALA A 738 19.31 16.16 -9.18
C ALA A 738 19.74 14.94 -10.03
N SER A 739 18.87 13.92 -10.13
CA SER A 739 19.14 12.68 -10.85
C SER A 739 17.93 12.25 -11.70
N PRO A 740 18.15 11.63 -12.88
CA PRO A 740 17.06 11.26 -13.77
C PRO A 740 16.07 10.23 -13.17
N VAL A 741 14.79 10.42 -13.46
CA VAL A 741 13.70 9.53 -13.04
C VAL A 741 13.65 8.27 -13.92
N GLN A 742 13.87 7.09 -13.31
CA GLN A 742 13.93 5.78 -13.98
C GLN A 742 12.54 5.10 -14.12
N TRP A 743 11.55 5.79 -14.70
CA TRP A 743 10.16 5.31 -14.73
C TRP A 743 9.90 4.13 -15.68
N ILE A 744 10.65 4.01 -16.78
CA ILE A 744 10.61 2.84 -17.68
C ILE A 744 10.96 1.57 -16.88
N LYS A 745 12.05 1.61 -16.11
CA LYS A 745 12.50 0.48 -15.28
C LYS A 745 11.47 0.17 -14.18
N THR A 746 10.90 1.21 -13.57
CA THR A 746 9.85 1.06 -12.55
C THR A 746 8.64 0.33 -13.12
N GLN A 747 8.11 0.75 -14.28
CA GLN A 747 6.99 0.05 -14.91
C GLN A 747 7.35 -1.36 -15.38
N ALA A 748 8.57 -1.58 -15.88
CA ALA A 748 9.03 -2.91 -16.27
C ALA A 748 9.04 -3.87 -15.07
N LEU A 749 9.52 -3.42 -13.91
CA LEU A 749 9.47 -4.15 -12.65
C LEU A 749 8.03 -4.41 -12.20
N LEU A 750 7.13 -3.43 -12.36
CA LEU A 750 5.72 -3.57 -11.97
C LEU A 750 4.99 -4.61 -12.84
N PHE A 751 5.19 -4.61 -14.16
CA PHE A 751 4.40 -5.41 -15.09
C PHE A 751 5.00 -6.74 -15.53
N SER A 752 6.29 -6.98 -15.28
CA SER A 752 6.98 -8.22 -15.66
C SER A 752 6.61 -9.43 -14.78
N GLU A 753 6.67 -10.62 -15.36
CA GLU A 753 6.36 -11.90 -14.71
C GLU A 753 7.41 -12.30 -13.65
N GLY A 754 8.68 -11.96 -13.89
CA GLY A 754 9.77 -12.13 -12.91
C GLY A 754 9.97 -10.91 -11.98
N GLY A 755 9.13 -9.88 -12.14
CA GLY A 755 9.08 -8.71 -11.26
C GLY A 755 8.01 -8.89 -10.19
N THR A 756 7.17 -7.87 -10.01
CA THR A 756 6.11 -7.86 -8.98
C THR A 756 4.78 -8.44 -9.45
N GLY A 757 4.60 -8.63 -10.77
CA GLY A 757 3.39 -9.22 -11.34
C GLY A 757 2.11 -8.42 -11.09
N VAL A 758 2.20 -7.09 -10.98
CA VAL A 758 1.06 -6.21 -10.64
C VAL A 758 -0.06 -6.35 -11.66
N ARG A 759 -1.25 -6.62 -11.14
CA ARG A 759 -2.51 -6.69 -11.89
C ARG A 759 -3.45 -5.52 -11.59
N ARG A 760 -3.30 -4.86 -10.45
CA ARG A 760 -4.09 -3.68 -10.08
C ARG A 760 -3.17 -2.48 -9.88
N PHE A 761 -3.18 -1.56 -10.83
CA PHE A 761 -2.36 -0.35 -10.83
C PHE A 761 -3.27 0.84 -10.52
N VAL A 762 -3.06 1.51 -9.37
CA VAL A 762 -3.93 2.59 -8.90
C VAL A 762 -3.12 3.89 -8.84
N GLU A 763 -3.44 4.83 -9.72
CA GLU A 763 -2.87 6.18 -9.69
C GLU A 763 -3.60 7.07 -8.68
N ILE A 764 -2.81 7.67 -7.79
CA ILE A 764 -3.21 8.68 -6.81
C ILE A 764 -2.66 10.02 -7.27
N GLY A 765 -3.58 10.94 -7.60
CA GLY A 765 -3.25 12.28 -8.06
C GLY A 765 -4.41 12.94 -8.81
N PRO A 766 -4.27 14.22 -9.18
CA PRO A 766 -5.35 15.01 -9.76
C PRO A 766 -5.65 14.70 -11.24
N ALA A 767 -4.81 13.92 -11.93
CA ALA A 767 -4.98 13.60 -13.35
C ALA A 767 -4.43 12.21 -13.67
N PRO A 768 -4.93 11.52 -14.71
CA PRO A 768 -4.54 10.15 -15.05
C PRO A 768 -3.20 10.09 -15.81
N THR A 769 -2.15 10.72 -15.29
CA THR A 769 -0.87 10.87 -15.98
C THR A 769 -0.13 9.54 -16.04
N LEU A 770 0.02 8.88 -14.89
CA LEU A 770 0.73 7.62 -14.75
C LEU A 770 -0.07 6.46 -15.35
N THR A 771 -1.40 6.47 -15.22
CA THR A 771 -2.31 5.51 -15.86
C THR A 771 -2.20 5.58 -17.39
N ASN A 772 -2.15 6.79 -17.97
CA ASN A 772 -1.92 6.94 -19.40
C ASN A 772 -0.53 6.44 -19.85
N MET A 773 0.50 6.62 -19.02
CA MET A 773 1.83 6.05 -19.29
C MET A 773 1.81 4.52 -19.21
N ALA A 774 1.21 3.95 -18.16
CA ALA A 774 1.07 2.51 -17.96
C ALA A 774 0.36 1.83 -19.14
N LEU A 775 -0.77 2.37 -19.59
CA LEU A 775 -1.51 1.83 -20.74
C LEU A 775 -0.67 1.82 -22.01
N ARG A 776 0.14 2.86 -22.25
CA ARG A 776 1.04 2.92 -23.42
C ARG A 776 2.22 1.97 -23.27
N THR A 777 2.77 1.81 -22.08
CA THR A 777 3.84 0.86 -21.78
C THR A 777 3.37 -0.56 -22.06
N LEU A 778 2.19 -0.95 -21.58
CA LEU A 778 1.58 -2.27 -21.82
C LEU A 778 1.27 -2.55 -23.30
N GLN A 779 1.07 -1.51 -24.12
CA GLN A 779 0.87 -1.66 -25.57
C GLN A 779 2.15 -1.88 -26.36
N VAL A 780 3.31 -1.50 -25.82
CA VAL A 780 4.59 -1.46 -26.55
C VAL A 780 5.58 -2.48 -26.04
N GLY A 781 5.59 -2.74 -24.74
CA GLY A 781 6.51 -3.68 -24.12
C GLY A 781 6.07 -5.14 -24.25
N ASP A 782 7.04 -6.03 -24.10
CA ASP A 782 6.83 -7.48 -24.05
C ASP A 782 6.44 -7.88 -22.61
N PHE A 783 5.14 -7.77 -22.32
CA PHE A 783 4.58 -8.11 -21.01
C PHE A 783 3.62 -9.29 -21.11
N PRO A 784 3.51 -10.12 -20.05
CA PRO A 784 2.55 -11.21 -19.99
C PRO A 784 1.12 -10.76 -20.30
N ALA A 785 0.39 -11.57 -21.07
CA ALA A 785 -1.02 -11.34 -21.43
C ALA A 785 -1.97 -11.66 -20.25
N LEU A 786 -1.84 -10.88 -19.17
CA LEU A 786 -2.66 -10.98 -17.97
C LEU A 786 -3.74 -9.88 -17.99
N SER A 787 -4.92 -10.19 -17.44
CA SER A 787 -5.94 -9.18 -17.17
C SER A 787 -5.41 -8.21 -16.11
N ARG A 788 -5.44 -6.91 -16.41
CA ARG A 788 -4.94 -5.83 -15.54
C ARG A 788 -5.96 -4.70 -15.46
N GLU A 789 -6.14 -4.20 -14.25
CA GLU A 789 -6.90 -3.00 -13.96
C GLU A 789 -5.91 -1.83 -13.82
N VAL A 790 -6.02 -0.83 -14.70
CA VAL A 790 -5.25 0.41 -14.61
C VAL A 790 -6.22 1.54 -14.28
N LEU A 791 -6.24 1.92 -13.01
CA LEU A 791 -7.26 2.75 -12.38
C LEU A 791 -6.67 4.11 -12.00
N TRP A 792 -7.44 5.17 -12.20
CA TRP A 792 -7.15 6.50 -11.66
C TRP A 792 -8.18 6.81 -10.58
N TYR A 793 -7.72 6.97 -9.34
CA TYR A 793 -8.58 6.97 -8.15
C TYR A 793 -9.72 7.99 -8.21
N GLN A 794 -9.48 9.17 -8.75
CA GLN A 794 -10.51 10.22 -8.77
C GLN A 794 -11.70 9.88 -9.68
N ARG A 795 -11.46 9.15 -10.77
CA ARG A 795 -12.52 8.66 -11.68
C ARG A 795 -13.06 7.31 -11.24
N ASP A 796 -12.17 6.40 -10.87
CA ASP A 796 -12.48 4.99 -10.64
C ASP A 796 -12.67 4.66 -9.15
N ARG A 797 -13.07 5.66 -8.34
CA ARG A 797 -13.19 5.51 -6.88
C ARG A 797 -14.10 4.35 -6.52
N GLU A 798 -15.27 4.25 -7.15
CA GLU A 798 -16.25 3.19 -6.88
C GLU A 798 -15.66 1.80 -7.16
N VAL A 799 -14.90 1.64 -8.26
CA VAL A 799 -14.17 0.40 -8.58
C VAL A 799 -13.11 0.11 -7.53
N VAL A 800 -12.33 1.11 -7.12
CA VAL A 800 -11.28 0.98 -6.11
C VAL A 800 -11.87 0.51 -4.78
N HIS A 801 -12.97 1.11 -4.35
CA HIS A 801 -13.69 0.83 -3.10
C HIS A 801 -14.65 -0.37 -3.16
N PHE A 802 -14.81 -1.00 -4.32
CA PHE A 802 -15.77 -2.10 -4.54
C PHE A 802 -17.24 -1.70 -4.28
N GLU A 803 -17.60 -0.46 -4.59
CA GLU A 803 -18.94 0.10 -4.41
C GLU A 803 -19.84 -0.12 -5.64
N GLU A 804 -19.32 -0.69 -6.74
CA GLU A 804 -20.13 -0.98 -7.94
C GLU A 804 -21.20 -2.05 -7.67
N GLU A 805 -22.46 -1.68 -7.92
CA GLU A 805 -23.58 -2.62 -7.93
C GLU A 805 -23.62 -3.39 -9.26
N ASN A 806 -23.79 -4.71 -9.18
CA ASN A 806 -24.00 -5.56 -10.35
C ASN A 806 -25.35 -6.29 -10.25
N SER A 807 -25.93 -6.60 -11.42
CA SER A 807 -27.22 -7.30 -11.54
C SER A 807 -27.06 -8.82 -11.56
N ASN A 808 -25.99 -9.35 -10.98
CA ASN A 808 -25.72 -10.79 -10.97
C ASN A 808 -26.70 -11.50 -10.03
N ILE A 809 -27.23 -12.64 -10.47
CA ILE A 809 -28.29 -13.38 -9.76
C ILE A 809 -27.74 -14.28 -8.65
N SER A 810 -28.57 -14.57 -7.66
CA SER A 810 -28.23 -15.51 -6.58
C SER A 810 -28.22 -16.97 -7.05
N ALA A 811 -27.55 -17.85 -6.29
CA ALA A 811 -27.59 -19.28 -6.58
C ALA A 811 -29.02 -19.84 -6.47
N SER A 812 -29.80 -19.35 -5.50
CA SER A 812 -31.18 -19.77 -5.26
C SER A 812 -32.13 -19.39 -6.40
N GLU A 813 -31.99 -18.19 -6.97
CA GLU A 813 -32.76 -17.74 -8.13
C GLU A 813 -32.37 -18.48 -9.40
N TYR A 814 -31.08 -18.82 -9.55
CA TYR A 814 -30.61 -19.59 -10.70
C TYR A 814 -31.07 -21.05 -10.68
N ALA A 815 -31.22 -21.64 -9.49
CA ALA A 815 -31.66 -23.02 -9.31
C ALA A 815 -33.17 -23.21 -9.49
N ARG A 816 -33.97 -22.17 -9.25
CA ARG A 816 -35.43 -22.15 -9.44
C ARG A 816 -35.79 -21.89 -10.89
#